data_AF-A0A5M9MWH7-F1
#
_entry.id   AF-A0A5M9MWH7-F1
#
_cell.length_a   1.000
_cell.length_b   1.000
_cell.length_c   1.000
_cell.angle_alpha   90.00
_cell.angle_beta   90.00
_cell.angle_gamma   90.00
#
_symmetry.space_group_name_H-M   'P 1'
#
loop_
_entity.id
_entity.type
_entity.pdbx_description
1 polymer ?
#
loop_
_entity_poly.entity_id
_entity_poly.type
_entity_poly.pdbx_seq_one_letter_code
_entity_poly.pdbx_strand_id
1 'polypeptide(L)'
;MDYNEIEMAHSRGNGNGFKSADDTIIEARPSQDNRSRPKPRLERYLGFFPMLAFAATLQASWEAIGASMAAGLVNGGPVVLIYGLMLAIVGSLGIALSLAELASITPIAGAQYHWTYDLAPFAPRYLSFIQGWVTMFSSWANVATSPFLVGTQIQALVIQNHPEYVRKSWHATLIIWAVLLVPLAVNIYARRLLSSVEVIGGIIHILFFPAVLVTLIVLGSRNSSEFVWTYFENSASGWQNDGVIWSVGLLTAVYTLGGVDGVVHMAEEVKDAPRIIPRSMVYSVLINGFVALGFTIGLMYTMGSLTDALNTPTDYPILEIFYAATKSNAASSGLMMMLVLPGVVALFNGLASVTRLTWAFARDEGLPYSSFFAYVSPRYKIPFRALLLVTIITVLLALINIGSTTAFNALLSLTTLGQYISYLIPIIFLLVKRLRAPQEIRWGSFRLRWWGAPINIFAIVYGVYIIIFLPFPPNYPVTAENMNYAAPVFLAVLLFANIDWLVRGGKRWQGPMVKKFASKAARIMDIGRPTPARDFIKFGYLSVCHEIDVEVDVQGIVRKTGPRTPIYGFPNHECTEEGNSVEEDSPRNNWASPERSSFTLLELKEAESAERRVDMGVSRTRGQMSAKGVPIAAVVVTWVHKRPLGADPDAVLVLVGALPVQLRAWVTAVGCNRGP
;
A
#
# COMPACT_ATOMS: atom_id res chain seq x y z
N MET A 1 -14.84 -23.59 -3.16
CA MET A 1 -15.16 -23.80 -4.58
C MET A 1 -14.42 -22.74 -5.36
N ASP A 2 -13.59 -23.15 -6.30
CA ASP A 2 -12.86 -22.24 -7.18
C ASP A 2 -13.76 -21.83 -8.37
N TYR A 3 -13.52 -20.67 -8.96
CA TYR A 3 -14.33 -20.15 -10.07
C TYR A 3 -13.97 -20.77 -11.43
N ASN A 4 -12.85 -21.50 -11.53
CA ASN A 4 -12.27 -21.93 -12.80
C ASN A 4 -12.87 -23.24 -13.36
N GLU A 5 -13.48 -24.10 -12.53
CA GLU A 5 -13.98 -25.42 -12.99
C GLU A 5 -15.26 -25.33 -13.84
N ILE A 6 -16.12 -24.36 -13.56
CA ILE A 6 -17.42 -24.19 -14.22
C ILE A 6 -17.25 -23.84 -15.71
N GLU A 7 -16.25 -23.03 -16.05
CA GLU A 7 -16.01 -22.58 -17.44
C GLU A 7 -15.35 -23.69 -18.29
N MET A 8 -14.60 -24.63 -17.67
CA MET A 8 -14.02 -25.79 -18.39
C MET A 8 -15.00 -26.97 -18.55
N ALA A 9 -15.94 -27.17 -17.62
CA ALA A 9 -16.94 -28.23 -17.72
C ALA A 9 -17.78 -28.15 -19.01
N HIS A 10 -18.12 -26.93 -19.46
CA HIS A 10 -18.87 -26.70 -20.70
C HIS A 10 -18.15 -27.14 -21.99
N SER A 11 -16.83 -27.36 -21.97
CA SER A 11 -16.06 -27.74 -23.16
C SER A 11 -15.86 -29.26 -23.33
N ARG A 12 -16.48 -30.10 -22.46
CA ARG A 12 -16.35 -31.57 -22.49
C ARG A 12 -17.68 -32.32 -22.38
N GLY A 13 -18.79 -31.67 -22.71
CA GLY A 13 -20.15 -32.14 -22.41
C GLY A 13 -21.09 -32.28 -23.61
N ASN A 14 -20.68 -32.92 -24.71
CA ASN A 14 -21.62 -33.56 -25.65
C ASN A 14 -20.91 -34.56 -26.57
N GLY A 15 -21.30 -35.83 -26.51
CA GLY A 15 -20.57 -36.91 -27.18
C GLY A 15 -21.25 -38.28 -27.16
N ASN A 16 -22.59 -38.33 -27.16
CA ASN A 16 -23.38 -39.56 -27.30
C ASN A 16 -24.45 -39.35 -28.38
N GLY A 17 -24.08 -39.60 -29.64
CA GLY A 17 -24.99 -39.46 -30.77
C GLY A 17 -25.77 -40.75 -31.05
N PHE A 18 -27.07 -40.75 -30.79
CA PHE A 18 -27.98 -41.78 -31.32
C PHE A 18 -28.24 -41.47 -32.79
N LYS A 19 -28.05 -42.44 -33.70
CA LYS A 19 -28.29 -42.25 -35.14
C LYS A 19 -29.75 -42.53 -35.49
N SER A 20 -30.40 -41.54 -36.10
CA SER A 20 -31.47 -41.75 -37.08
C SER A 20 -31.06 -41.06 -38.38
N ALA A 21 -31.53 -41.57 -39.52
CA ALA A 21 -31.36 -40.93 -40.81
C ALA A 21 -32.47 -39.88 -41.06
N ASP A 22 -32.29 -39.15 -42.16
CA ASP A 22 -33.22 -38.20 -42.79
C ASP A 22 -33.72 -37.05 -41.90
N ASP A 23 -33.06 -35.89 -42.03
CA ASP A 23 -33.76 -34.76 -42.66
C ASP A 23 -32.78 -33.72 -43.26
N THR A 24 -33.26 -32.87 -44.17
CA THR A 24 -32.41 -31.94 -44.93
C THR A 24 -32.00 -30.69 -44.14
N ILE A 25 -30.70 -30.51 -43.90
CA ILE A 25 -30.17 -29.32 -43.21
C ILE A 25 -30.18 -28.12 -44.17
N ILE A 26 -31.08 -27.17 -43.93
CA ILE A 26 -30.94 -25.80 -44.44
C ILE A 26 -29.76 -25.15 -43.69
N GLU A 27 -28.71 -24.76 -44.42
CA GLU A 27 -27.57 -24.03 -43.84
C GLU A 27 -27.98 -22.63 -43.37
N ALA A 28 -28.41 -22.55 -42.10
CA ALA A 28 -28.60 -21.29 -41.41
C ALA A 28 -27.25 -20.59 -41.23
N ARG A 29 -26.91 -19.66 -42.13
CA ARG A 29 -25.73 -18.80 -42.04
C ARG A 29 -25.61 -18.22 -40.62
N PRO A 30 -24.47 -18.37 -39.93
CA PRO A 30 -24.33 -17.87 -38.57
C PRO A 30 -24.47 -16.35 -38.55
N SER A 31 -25.47 -15.85 -37.81
CA SER A 31 -25.70 -14.42 -37.65
C SER A 31 -24.55 -13.79 -36.86
N GLN A 32 -23.96 -12.71 -37.39
CA GLN A 32 -22.88 -11.99 -36.73
C GLN A 32 -23.40 -11.13 -35.56
N ASP A 33 -23.79 -11.75 -34.45
CA ASP A 33 -24.07 -10.99 -33.23
C ASP A 33 -22.77 -10.44 -32.62
N ASN A 34 -22.52 -9.16 -32.86
CA ASN A 34 -21.26 -8.47 -32.56
C ASN A 34 -21.15 -8.07 -31.07
N ARG A 35 -21.58 -8.95 -30.15
CA ARG A 35 -21.92 -8.61 -28.74
C ARG A 35 -21.12 -9.33 -27.64
N SER A 36 -19.97 -9.91 -27.96
CA SER A 36 -19.11 -10.54 -26.95
C SER A 36 -17.60 -10.33 -27.14
N ARG A 37 -17.16 -9.14 -27.62
CA ARG A 37 -15.73 -8.76 -27.54
C ARG A 37 -15.22 -8.95 -26.10
N PRO A 38 -14.22 -9.83 -25.85
CA PRO A 38 -13.68 -10.00 -24.50
C PRO A 38 -13.14 -8.66 -24.01
N LYS A 39 -13.59 -8.20 -22.82
CA LYS A 39 -13.04 -6.99 -22.21
C LYS A 39 -11.53 -7.18 -22.03
N PRO A 40 -10.69 -6.17 -22.31
CA PRO A 40 -9.25 -6.29 -22.13
C PRO A 40 -8.91 -6.71 -20.69
N ARG A 41 -8.40 -7.94 -20.55
CA ARG A 41 -7.80 -8.45 -19.31
C ARG A 41 -6.29 -8.33 -19.45
N LEU A 42 -5.61 -7.97 -18.37
CA LEU A 42 -4.15 -7.96 -18.31
C LEU A 42 -3.64 -9.42 -18.16
N GLU A 43 -2.43 -9.68 -18.63
CA GLU A 43 -1.80 -11.00 -18.56
C GLU A 43 -1.32 -11.27 -17.13
N ARG A 44 -1.55 -12.46 -16.56
CA ARG A 44 -1.12 -12.80 -15.18
C ARG A 44 0.23 -13.53 -15.16
N TYR A 45 1.30 -12.77 -14.97
CA TYR A 45 2.69 -13.29 -14.99
C TYR A 45 3.43 -13.10 -13.66
N LEU A 46 3.09 -12.09 -12.86
CA LEU A 46 3.83 -11.71 -11.66
C LEU A 46 3.63 -12.70 -10.49
N GLY A 47 4.72 -12.99 -9.77
CA GLY A 47 4.77 -13.91 -8.62
C GLY A 47 5.28 -13.25 -7.34
N PHE A 48 5.45 -14.02 -6.26
CA PHE A 48 5.67 -13.46 -4.92
C PHE A 48 6.95 -12.62 -4.80
N PHE A 49 8.10 -13.14 -5.23
CA PHE A 49 9.36 -12.41 -5.11
C PHE A 49 9.39 -11.11 -5.94
N PRO A 50 8.96 -11.08 -7.23
CA PRO A 50 8.78 -9.82 -7.96
C PRO A 50 7.83 -8.84 -7.27
N MET A 51 6.71 -9.29 -6.69
CA MET A 51 5.78 -8.37 -6.01
C MET A 51 6.29 -7.88 -4.66
N LEU A 52 7.12 -8.66 -3.96
CA LEU A 52 7.80 -8.22 -2.74
C LEU A 52 8.92 -7.22 -3.07
N ALA A 53 9.72 -7.49 -4.11
CA ALA A 53 10.74 -6.57 -4.60
C ALA A 53 10.12 -5.24 -5.06
N PHE A 54 9.09 -5.30 -5.91
CA PHE A 54 8.32 -4.14 -6.37
C PHE A 54 7.77 -3.29 -5.21
N ALA A 55 7.21 -3.95 -4.18
CA ALA A 55 6.70 -3.25 -3.01
C ALA A 55 7.84 -2.58 -2.22
N ALA A 56 8.95 -3.30 -1.99
CA ALA A 56 10.09 -2.78 -1.25
C ALA A 56 10.70 -1.55 -1.93
N THR A 57 11.03 -1.67 -3.23
CA THR A 57 11.64 -0.59 -4.04
C THR A 57 10.68 0.55 -4.37
N LEU A 58 9.36 0.34 -4.31
CA LEU A 58 8.39 1.43 -4.44
C LEU A 58 8.43 2.38 -3.22
N GLN A 59 8.75 1.88 -2.03
CA GLN A 59 8.94 2.73 -0.85
C GLN A 59 10.37 3.30 -0.79
N ALA A 60 11.39 2.50 -1.17
CA ALA A 60 12.81 2.87 -1.17
C ALA A 60 13.21 3.63 0.11
N SER A 61 12.98 3.03 1.27
CA SER A 61 12.78 3.79 2.51
C SER A 61 14.04 4.45 3.07
N TRP A 62 15.21 3.81 2.98
CA TRP A 62 16.44 4.43 3.47
C TRP A 62 16.92 5.53 2.53
N GLU A 63 16.68 5.36 1.22
CA GLU A 63 16.88 6.39 0.20
C GLU A 63 15.88 7.56 0.37
N ALA A 64 14.64 7.28 0.75
CA ALA A 64 13.60 8.27 1.01
C ALA A 64 13.89 9.13 2.25
N ILE A 65 14.42 8.55 3.33
CA ILE A 65 14.98 9.32 4.46
C ILE A 65 16.15 10.17 3.97
N GLY A 66 17.08 9.58 3.22
CA GLY A 66 18.16 10.30 2.52
C GLY A 66 17.66 11.55 1.80
N ALA A 67 16.61 11.41 1.00
CA ALA A 67 16.02 12.46 0.18
C ALA A 67 15.14 13.48 0.92
N SER A 68 14.69 13.22 2.15
CA SER A 68 13.69 14.06 2.85
C SER A 68 14.07 14.53 4.26
N MET A 69 15.21 14.07 4.81
CA MET A 69 15.58 14.34 6.21
C MET A 69 15.63 15.81 6.64
N ALA A 70 15.81 16.76 5.70
CA ALA A 70 15.85 18.18 6.03
C ALA A 70 14.64 18.63 6.87
N ALA A 71 13.44 18.13 6.57
CA ALA A 71 12.24 18.46 7.33
C ALA A 71 12.31 17.98 8.80
N GLY A 72 12.81 16.77 9.04
CA GLY A 72 12.98 16.19 10.38
C GLY A 72 14.20 16.72 11.13
N LEU A 73 15.29 17.06 10.44
CA LEU A 73 16.46 17.69 11.05
C LEU A 73 16.12 19.10 11.58
N VAL A 74 15.38 19.91 10.82
CA VAL A 74 14.90 21.24 11.25
C VAL A 74 13.82 21.15 12.33
N ASN A 75 13.06 20.05 12.38
CA ASN A 75 11.98 19.86 13.36
C ASN A 75 12.24 18.63 14.25
N GLY A 76 13.10 18.82 15.27
CA GLY A 76 13.33 17.86 16.35
C GLY A 76 14.51 16.90 16.16
N GLY A 77 15.25 17.00 15.05
CA GLY A 77 16.59 16.44 14.91
C GLY A 77 16.66 14.90 14.99
N PRO A 78 17.78 14.33 15.51
CA PRO A 78 17.98 12.89 15.65
C PRO A 78 16.85 12.18 16.40
N VAL A 79 16.33 12.79 17.46
CA VAL A 79 15.23 12.26 18.27
C VAL A 79 13.97 12.04 17.44
N VAL A 80 13.58 13.00 16.58
CA VAL A 80 12.43 12.82 15.68
C VAL A 80 12.71 11.82 14.57
N LEU A 81 13.90 11.86 13.96
CA LEU A 81 14.23 10.91 12.89
C LEU A 81 14.26 9.46 13.37
N ILE A 82 14.73 9.18 14.59
CA ILE A 82 14.83 7.82 15.14
C ILE A 82 13.51 7.38 15.78
N TYR A 83 13.05 8.06 16.83
CA TYR A 83 11.83 7.62 17.55
C TYR A 83 10.56 7.87 16.73
N GLY A 84 10.54 8.91 15.89
CA GLY A 84 9.44 9.16 14.96
C GLY A 84 9.35 8.10 13.87
N LEU A 85 10.48 7.55 13.43
CA LEU A 85 10.51 6.38 12.54
C LEU A 85 10.06 5.10 13.26
N MET A 86 10.45 4.87 14.52
CA MET A 86 9.89 3.76 15.32
C MET A 86 8.35 3.84 15.40
N LEU A 87 7.80 5.04 15.65
CA LEU A 87 6.36 5.29 15.62
C LEU A 87 5.76 5.03 14.23
N ALA A 88 6.39 5.54 13.17
CA ALA A 88 5.93 5.37 11.79
C ALA A 88 5.98 3.91 11.33
N ILE A 89 6.93 3.10 11.79
CA ILE A 89 6.99 1.65 11.51
C ILE A 89 5.77 0.95 12.10
N VAL A 90 5.49 1.16 13.40
CA VAL A 90 4.35 0.52 14.06
C VAL A 90 3.03 1.01 13.46
N GLY A 91 2.90 2.32 13.24
CA GLY A 91 1.72 2.96 12.62
C GLY A 91 1.44 2.47 11.19
N SER A 92 2.46 2.47 10.33
CA SER A 92 2.36 2.03 8.94
C SER A 92 2.16 0.51 8.83
N LEU A 93 2.73 -0.27 9.75
CA LEU A 93 2.43 -1.71 9.86
C LEU A 93 0.97 -1.95 10.26
N GLY A 94 0.42 -1.16 11.19
CA GLY A 94 -1.00 -1.20 11.55
C GLY A 94 -1.91 -0.94 10.33
N ILE A 95 -1.63 0.13 9.59
CA ILE A 95 -2.32 0.46 8.33
C ILE A 95 -2.16 -0.69 7.32
N ALA A 96 -0.95 -1.15 7.06
CA ALA A 96 -0.67 -2.20 6.07
C ALA A 96 -1.35 -3.52 6.41
N LEU A 97 -1.43 -3.91 7.69
CA LEU A 97 -2.17 -5.09 8.15
C LEU A 97 -3.69 -4.95 7.88
N SER A 98 -4.28 -3.77 8.16
CA SER A 98 -5.70 -3.50 7.85
C SER A 98 -5.98 -3.51 6.34
N LEU A 99 -5.11 -2.89 5.53
CA LEU A 99 -5.25 -2.87 4.06
C LEU A 99 -4.96 -4.25 3.43
N ALA A 100 -4.06 -5.05 4.00
CA ALA A 100 -3.77 -6.41 3.58
C ALA A 100 -4.98 -7.35 3.75
N GLU A 101 -5.77 -7.18 4.82
CA GLU A 101 -7.03 -7.91 5.00
C GLU A 101 -8.06 -7.54 3.92
N LEU A 102 -8.18 -6.25 3.58
CA LEU A 102 -9.04 -5.77 2.47
C LEU A 102 -8.59 -6.26 1.10
N ALA A 103 -7.29 -6.21 0.82
CA ALA A 103 -6.70 -6.70 -0.42
C ALA A 103 -6.85 -8.22 -0.56
N SER A 104 -6.92 -8.97 0.54
CA SER A 104 -7.20 -10.41 0.48
C SER A 104 -8.67 -10.73 0.19
N ILE A 105 -9.60 -9.91 0.68
CA ILE A 105 -11.04 -10.02 0.37
C ILE A 105 -11.28 -9.70 -1.12
N THR A 106 -10.65 -8.64 -1.63
CA THR A 106 -10.88 -8.10 -2.98
C THR A 106 -9.59 -7.52 -3.56
N PRO A 107 -8.70 -8.36 -4.13
CA PRO A 107 -7.49 -7.91 -4.81
C PRO A 107 -7.83 -7.43 -6.22
N ILE A 108 -7.95 -6.12 -6.39
CA ILE A 108 -8.28 -5.48 -7.66
C ILE A 108 -7.60 -4.12 -7.74
N ALA A 109 -7.25 -3.69 -8.96
CA ALA A 109 -6.45 -2.48 -9.15
C ALA A 109 -7.11 -1.20 -8.57
N GLY A 110 -8.45 -1.16 -8.54
CA GLY A 110 -9.23 -0.06 -7.94
C GLY A 110 -9.44 -0.14 -6.41
N ALA A 111 -8.87 -1.14 -5.75
CA ALA A 111 -8.62 -1.21 -4.30
C ALA A 111 -9.56 -0.39 -3.42
N GLN A 112 -9.12 0.79 -2.95
CA GLN A 112 -9.81 1.60 -1.94
C GLN A 112 -11.25 1.98 -2.33
N TYR A 113 -11.53 2.30 -3.60
CA TYR A 113 -12.88 2.66 -4.01
C TYR A 113 -13.80 1.44 -4.19
N HIS A 114 -13.24 0.26 -4.50
CA HIS A 114 -14.00 -1.02 -4.44
C HIS A 114 -14.34 -1.37 -2.99
N TRP A 115 -13.37 -1.35 -2.08
CA TRP A 115 -13.57 -1.64 -0.66
C TRP A 115 -14.56 -0.65 -0.02
N THR A 116 -14.47 0.64 -0.39
CA THR A 116 -15.41 1.67 0.07
C THR A 116 -16.83 1.40 -0.41
N TYR A 117 -17.03 1.03 -1.69
CA TYR A 117 -18.36 0.68 -2.20
C TYR A 117 -18.99 -0.53 -1.49
N ASP A 118 -18.14 -1.47 -1.07
CA ASP A 118 -18.54 -2.76 -0.49
C ASP A 118 -18.84 -2.72 1.02
N LEU A 119 -18.22 -1.76 1.72
CA LEU A 119 -18.25 -1.66 3.18
C LEU A 119 -19.01 -0.43 3.68
N ALA A 120 -19.21 0.60 2.85
CA ALA A 120 -19.89 1.84 3.22
C ALA A 120 -21.32 1.57 3.76
N PRO A 121 -21.65 2.03 4.98
CA PRO A 121 -22.96 1.77 5.60
C PRO A 121 -24.11 2.64 5.03
N PHE A 122 -23.80 3.67 4.25
CA PHE A 122 -24.77 4.53 3.56
C PHE A 122 -24.15 5.09 2.26
N ALA A 123 -25.00 5.55 1.33
CA ALA A 123 -24.60 6.21 0.07
C ALA A 123 -23.36 5.61 -0.66
N PRO A 124 -23.24 4.28 -0.82
CA PRO A 124 -21.99 3.64 -1.24
C PRO A 124 -21.47 4.12 -2.59
N ARG A 125 -22.38 4.47 -3.54
CA ARG A 125 -22.03 5.08 -4.83
C ARG A 125 -21.30 6.41 -4.67
N TYR A 126 -21.78 7.30 -3.80
CA TYR A 126 -21.18 8.63 -3.59
C TYR A 126 -19.84 8.50 -2.85
N LEU A 127 -19.81 7.76 -1.74
CA LEU A 127 -18.59 7.60 -0.95
C LEU A 127 -17.46 6.93 -1.73
N SER A 128 -17.76 5.93 -2.57
CA SER A 128 -16.72 5.33 -3.42
C SER A 128 -16.27 6.23 -4.57
N PHE A 129 -17.10 7.15 -5.03
CA PHE A 129 -16.73 8.11 -6.07
C PHE A 129 -15.79 9.20 -5.53
N ILE A 130 -16.15 9.80 -4.40
CA ILE A 130 -15.29 10.79 -3.71
C ILE A 130 -13.97 10.13 -3.29
N GLN A 131 -14.01 8.91 -2.76
CA GLN A 131 -12.82 8.12 -2.47
C GLN A 131 -11.97 7.91 -3.73
N GLY A 132 -12.58 7.47 -4.84
CA GLY A 132 -11.85 7.24 -6.08
C GLY A 132 -11.08 8.48 -6.53
N TRP A 133 -11.69 9.67 -6.43
CA TRP A 133 -11.00 10.94 -6.69
C TRP A 133 -9.90 11.26 -5.69
N VAL A 134 -10.12 11.09 -4.39
CA VAL A 134 -9.09 11.26 -3.34
C VAL A 134 -7.88 10.37 -3.63
N THR A 135 -8.10 9.09 -3.95
CA THR A 135 -7.02 8.17 -4.36
C THR A 135 -6.36 8.64 -5.66
N MET A 136 -7.11 9.01 -6.72
CA MET A 136 -6.50 9.47 -7.99
C MET A 136 -5.55 10.65 -7.81
N PHE A 137 -6.01 11.75 -7.19
CA PHE A 137 -5.20 12.95 -7.04
C PHE A 137 -3.97 12.70 -6.16
N SER A 138 -4.14 11.94 -5.07
CA SER A 138 -3.03 11.55 -4.20
C SER A 138 -1.98 10.73 -4.96
N SER A 139 -2.40 9.75 -5.76
CA SER A 139 -1.51 8.88 -6.52
C SER A 139 -0.83 9.59 -7.68
N TRP A 140 -1.53 10.49 -8.39
CA TRP A 140 -0.94 11.32 -9.45
C TRP A 140 0.13 12.26 -8.90
N ALA A 141 -0.13 12.92 -7.77
CA ALA A 141 0.87 13.73 -7.09
C ALA A 141 2.05 12.88 -6.58
N ASN A 142 1.81 11.67 -6.07
CA ASN A 142 2.87 10.80 -5.56
C ASN A 142 3.87 10.37 -6.65
N VAL A 143 3.38 10.14 -7.87
CA VAL A 143 4.23 9.84 -9.04
C VAL A 143 4.96 11.08 -9.56
N ALA A 144 4.51 12.30 -9.24
CA ALA A 144 5.27 13.53 -9.49
C ALA A 144 6.39 13.76 -8.48
N THR A 145 6.27 13.25 -7.25
CA THR A 145 7.29 13.37 -6.21
C THR A 145 8.59 12.64 -6.55
N SER A 146 8.54 11.40 -7.03
CA SER A 146 9.74 10.61 -7.34
C SER A 146 10.67 11.25 -8.39
N PRO A 147 10.21 11.72 -9.57
CA PRO A 147 11.07 12.39 -10.55
C PRO A 147 11.51 13.77 -10.07
N PHE A 148 10.74 14.45 -9.20
CA PHE A 148 11.19 15.66 -8.53
C PHE A 148 12.43 15.38 -7.69
N LEU A 149 12.33 14.47 -6.71
CA LEU A 149 13.44 14.16 -5.80
C LEU A 149 14.68 13.69 -6.57
N VAL A 150 14.53 12.76 -7.51
CA VAL A 150 15.64 12.30 -8.37
C VAL A 150 16.24 13.47 -9.16
N GLY A 151 15.42 14.34 -9.75
CA GLY A 151 15.89 15.47 -10.56
C GLY A 151 16.58 16.57 -9.75
N THR A 152 16.11 16.86 -8.54
CA THR A 152 16.74 17.84 -7.63
C THR A 152 17.97 17.27 -6.93
N GLN A 153 18.03 15.97 -6.65
CA GLN A 153 19.25 15.28 -6.21
C GLN A 153 20.33 15.30 -7.31
N ILE A 154 19.96 15.11 -8.58
CA ILE A 154 20.87 15.29 -9.72
C ILE A 154 21.33 16.76 -9.82
N GLN A 155 20.44 17.74 -9.59
CA GLN A 155 20.85 19.15 -9.53
C GLN A 155 21.82 19.43 -8.36
N ALA A 156 21.62 18.81 -7.20
CA ALA A 156 22.52 18.92 -6.04
C ALA A 156 23.93 18.39 -6.35
N LEU A 157 24.03 17.30 -7.12
CA LEU A 157 25.31 16.79 -7.63
C LEU A 157 25.98 17.72 -8.64
N VAL A 158 25.20 18.42 -9.48
CA VAL A 158 25.75 19.48 -10.34
C VAL A 158 26.30 20.63 -9.48
N ILE A 159 25.56 21.11 -8.47
CA ILE A 159 26.00 22.17 -7.56
C ILE A 159 27.31 21.78 -6.84
N GLN A 160 27.43 20.53 -6.38
CA GLN A 160 28.63 20.06 -5.68
C GLN A 160 29.87 19.98 -6.60
N ASN A 161 29.70 19.52 -7.84
CA ASN A 161 30.83 19.27 -8.75
C ASN A 161 31.16 20.48 -9.66
N HIS A 162 30.23 21.44 -9.79
CA HIS A 162 30.37 22.67 -10.58
C HIS A 162 30.00 23.89 -9.72
N PRO A 163 30.93 24.42 -8.88
CA PRO A 163 30.67 25.58 -8.04
C PRO A 163 30.26 26.85 -8.81
N GLU A 164 30.59 26.93 -10.10
CA GLU A 164 30.17 27.97 -11.05
C GLU A 164 28.67 27.90 -11.44
N TYR A 165 27.98 26.81 -11.12
CA TYR A 165 26.59 26.57 -11.52
C TYR A 165 25.59 27.41 -10.71
N VAL A 166 25.08 28.49 -11.32
CA VAL A 166 24.00 29.28 -10.73
C VAL A 166 22.67 28.53 -10.84
N ARG A 167 22.21 27.96 -9.72
CA ARG A 167 20.92 27.28 -9.60
C ARG A 167 19.75 28.18 -10.03
N LYS A 168 18.82 27.63 -10.81
CA LYS A 168 17.51 28.20 -11.15
C LYS A 168 16.45 27.09 -11.12
N SER A 169 15.23 27.42 -10.71
CA SER A 169 14.15 26.43 -10.55
C SER A 169 13.74 25.78 -11.87
N TRP A 170 13.80 26.52 -12.98
CA TRP A 170 13.53 25.95 -14.31
C TRP A 170 14.59 24.94 -14.76
N HIS A 171 15.85 25.04 -14.31
CA HIS A 171 16.85 24.01 -14.58
C HIS A 171 16.42 22.67 -13.96
N ALA A 172 15.97 22.69 -12.70
CA ALA A 172 15.47 21.50 -12.02
C ALA A 172 14.25 20.93 -12.75
N THR A 173 13.27 21.76 -13.12
CA THR A 173 12.08 21.31 -13.86
C THR A 173 12.42 20.60 -15.19
N LEU A 174 13.45 21.05 -15.92
CA LEU A 174 13.93 20.34 -17.11
C LEU A 174 14.61 19.00 -16.80
N ILE A 175 15.41 18.92 -15.72
CA ILE A 175 16.02 17.66 -15.28
C ILE A 175 14.93 16.66 -14.86
N ILE A 176 13.91 17.11 -14.13
CA ILE A 176 12.75 16.31 -13.72
C ILE A 176 12.00 15.72 -14.93
N TRP A 177 11.82 16.51 -15.99
CA TRP A 177 11.24 16.01 -17.25
C TRP A 177 12.16 15.01 -17.95
N ALA A 178 13.47 15.27 -18.02
CA ALA A 178 14.43 14.32 -18.61
C ALA A 178 14.46 12.97 -17.86
N VAL A 179 14.43 13.02 -16.52
CA VAL A 179 14.30 11.86 -15.64
C VAL A 179 13.00 11.09 -15.91
N LEU A 180 11.89 11.78 -16.17
CA LEU A 180 10.58 11.18 -16.46
C LEU A 180 10.47 10.51 -17.85
N LEU A 181 11.29 10.90 -18.82
CA LEU A 181 11.28 10.28 -20.16
C LEU A 181 11.76 8.82 -20.14
N VAL A 182 12.70 8.48 -19.26
CA VAL A 182 13.22 7.11 -19.10
C VAL A 182 12.15 6.12 -18.63
N PRO A 183 11.41 6.35 -17.51
CA PRO A 183 10.33 5.47 -17.06
C PRO A 183 9.12 5.46 -17.98
N LEU A 184 8.85 6.55 -18.70
CA LEU A 184 7.86 6.56 -19.78
C LEU A 184 8.26 5.56 -20.88
N ALA A 185 9.49 5.66 -21.40
CA ALA A 185 9.98 4.78 -22.46
C ALA A 185 10.01 3.30 -22.03
N VAL A 186 10.51 3.01 -20.83
CA VAL A 186 10.56 1.64 -20.27
C VAL A 186 9.15 1.06 -20.09
N ASN A 187 8.19 1.83 -19.56
CA ASN A 187 6.79 1.37 -19.43
C ASN A 187 6.13 1.10 -20.79
N ILE A 188 6.47 1.84 -21.85
CA ILE A 188 5.92 1.64 -23.21
C ILE A 188 6.55 0.42 -23.90
N TYR A 189 7.88 0.34 -23.96
CA TYR A 189 8.59 -0.59 -24.83
C TYR A 189 9.10 -1.84 -24.10
N ALA A 190 9.46 -1.72 -22.82
CA ALA A 190 10.20 -2.74 -22.08
C ALA A 190 9.34 -3.51 -21.06
N ARG A 191 8.02 -3.61 -21.27
CA ARG A 191 7.08 -4.34 -20.37
C ARG A 191 7.46 -5.79 -20.04
N ARG A 192 8.30 -6.45 -20.85
CA ARG A 192 8.85 -7.80 -20.59
C ARG A 192 10.08 -7.77 -19.69
N LEU A 193 10.84 -6.69 -19.71
CA LEU A 193 12.01 -6.47 -18.85
C LEU A 193 11.60 -6.04 -17.43
N LEU A 194 10.35 -5.61 -17.21
CA LEU A 194 9.84 -5.16 -15.91
C LEU A 194 10.22 -6.11 -14.76
N SER A 195 9.94 -7.42 -14.90
CA SER A 195 10.29 -8.41 -13.86
C SER A 195 11.80 -8.58 -13.63
N SER A 196 12.66 -8.17 -14.56
CA SER A 196 14.12 -8.10 -14.37
C SER A 196 14.52 -6.79 -13.69
N VAL A 197 13.88 -5.67 -14.05
CA VAL A 197 14.05 -4.37 -13.37
C VAL A 197 13.63 -4.47 -11.89
N GLU A 198 12.54 -5.17 -11.56
CA GLU A 198 12.15 -5.40 -10.15
C GLU A 198 13.24 -6.13 -9.36
N VAL A 199 13.80 -7.19 -9.94
CA VAL A 199 14.79 -8.03 -9.26
C VAL A 199 16.13 -7.32 -9.14
N ILE A 200 16.60 -6.66 -10.21
CA ILE A 200 17.81 -5.82 -10.17
C ILE A 200 17.62 -4.65 -9.19
N GLY A 201 16.44 -4.02 -9.20
CA GLY A 201 16.05 -2.95 -8.29
C GLY A 201 16.10 -3.38 -6.82
N GLY A 202 15.49 -4.52 -6.49
CA GLY A 202 15.55 -5.09 -5.15
C GLY A 202 16.97 -5.47 -4.72
N ILE A 203 17.79 -5.97 -5.65
CA ILE A 203 19.21 -6.27 -5.41
C ILE A 203 19.99 -4.99 -5.11
N ILE A 204 19.87 -3.92 -5.90
CA ILE A 204 20.60 -2.67 -5.63
C ILE A 204 20.13 -2.00 -4.34
N HIS A 205 18.84 -1.98 -4.04
CA HIS A 205 18.28 -1.45 -2.79
C HIS A 205 18.87 -2.16 -1.55
N ILE A 206 19.04 -3.49 -1.62
CA ILE A 206 19.60 -4.30 -0.53
C ILE A 206 21.14 -4.21 -0.46
N LEU A 207 21.85 -4.10 -1.59
CA LEU A 207 23.32 -4.05 -1.63
C LEU A 207 23.89 -2.64 -1.39
N PHE A 208 23.19 -1.59 -1.78
CA PHE A 208 23.63 -0.20 -1.58
C PHE A 208 23.46 0.26 -0.13
N PHE A 209 22.43 -0.20 0.58
CA PHE A 209 22.25 0.06 2.01
C PHE A 209 23.51 -0.21 2.86
N PRO A 210 24.08 -1.44 2.88
CA PRO A 210 25.28 -1.73 3.66
C PRO A 210 26.53 -1.07 3.07
N ALA A 211 26.60 -0.83 1.76
CA ALA A 211 27.73 -0.12 1.16
C ALA A 211 27.82 1.32 1.68
N VAL A 212 26.73 2.08 1.59
CA VAL A 212 26.64 3.45 2.11
C VAL A 212 26.84 3.48 3.64
N LEU A 213 26.16 2.58 4.36
CA LEU A 213 26.24 2.51 5.83
C LEU A 213 27.65 2.16 6.32
N VAL A 214 28.36 1.22 5.68
CA VAL A 214 29.75 0.89 6.04
C VAL A 214 30.69 2.03 5.69
N THR A 215 30.53 2.71 4.55
CA THR A 215 31.36 3.88 4.22
C THR A 215 31.20 5.00 5.26
N LEU A 216 29.96 5.30 5.67
CA LEU A 216 29.67 6.23 6.76
C LEU A 216 30.26 5.76 8.10
N ILE A 217 30.13 4.47 8.44
CA ILE A 217 30.67 3.92 9.69
C ILE A 217 32.20 3.89 9.71
N VAL A 218 32.88 3.77 8.57
CA VAL A 218 34.36 3.73 8.52
C VAL A 218 34.98 5.12 8.43
N LEU A 219 34.36 6.07 7.70
CA LEU A 219 34.95 7.39 7.41
C LEU A 219 34.28 8.56 8.17
N GLY A 220 33.03 8.40 8.62
CA GLY A 220 32.24 9.47 9.22
C GLY A 220 32.67 9.87 10.63
N SER A 221 32.61 11.18 10.90
CA SER A 221 32.83 11.76 12.21
C SER A 221 31.81 11.28 13.23
N ARG A 222 32.28 10.84 14.41
CA ARG A 222 31.42 10.25 15.46
C ARG A 222 30.67 11.30 16.25
N ASN A 223 29.35 11.14 16.32
CA ASN A 223 28.50 11.85 17.28
C ASN A 223 28.32 11.00 18.57
N SER A 224 28.01 11.66 19.69
CA SER A 224 27.79 10.98 20.97
C SER A 224 26.43 10.28 21.03
N SER A 225 26.28 9.27 21.91
CA SER A 225 24.97 8.65 22.17
C SER A 225 23.96 9.66 22.75
N GLU A 226 24.43 10.69 23.45
CA GLU A 226 23.58 11.80 23.92
C GLU A 226 22.99 12.57 22.72
N PHE A 227 23.81 12.93 21.74
CA PHE A 227 23.33 13.55 20.50
C PHE A 227 22.34 12.65 19.74
N VAL A 228 22.62 11.35 19.63
CA VAL A 228 21.76 10.45 18.85
C VAL A 228 20.41 10.16 19.53
N TRP A 229 20.39 10.02 20.86
CA TRP A 229 19.20 9.53 21.58
C TRP A 229 18.46 10.58 22.43
N THR A 230 19.05 11.75 22.68
CA THR A 230 18.43 12.78 23.55
C THR A 230 18.41 14.19 22.97
N TYR A 231 19.22 14.50 21.96
CA TYR A 231 19.22 15.84 21.36
C TYR A 231 18.00 16.07 20.47
N PHE A 232 17.21 17.08 20.83
CA PHE A 232 15.99 17.50 20.15
C PHE A 232 16.17 18.93 19.65
N GLU A 233 16.22 19.11 18.32
CA GLU A 233 16.36 20.42 17.69
C GLU A 233 15.03 21.19 17.72
N ASN A 234 14.93 22.19 18.59
CA ASN A 234 13.73 23.03 18.76
C ASN A 234 13.93 24.52 18.50
N SER A 235 15.08 24.92 17.96
CA SER A 235 15.41 26.31 17.60
C SER A 235 15.24 26.59 16.10
N ALA A 236 15.62 25.63 15.23
CA ALA A 236 15.75 25.84 13.80
C ALA A 236 14.43 26.16 13.07
N SER A 237 13.29 25.60 13.52
CA SER A 237 12.00 25.83 12.86
C SER A 237 11.24 27.06 13.35
N GLY A 238 11.69 27.73 14.43
CA GLY A 238 11.03 28.90 15.01
C GLY A 238 9.68 28.62 15.71
N TRP A 239 9.13 27.40 15.62
CA TRP A 239 8.00 26.97 16.43
C TRP A 239 8.39 26.98 17.92
N GLN A 240 7.43 27.27 18.81
CA GLN A 240 7.68 27.48 20.24
C GLN A 240 7.11 26.35 21.13
N ASN A 241 6.82 25.19 20.54
CA ASN A 241 6.22 24.05 21.25
C ASN A 241 6.79 22.73 20.74
N ASP A 242 7.52 22.02 21.60
CA ASP A 242 8.20 20.76 21.27
C ASP A 242 7.23 19.71 20.70
N GLY A 243 5.98 19.67 21.16
CA GLY A 243 4.95 18.77 20.65
C GLY A 243 4.53 19.07 19.20
N VAL A 244 4.49 20.34 18.80
CA VAL A 244 4.25 20.74 17.40
C VAL A 244 5.48 20.44 16.56
N ILE A 245 6.68 20.80 17.03
CA ILE A 245 7.97 20.54 16.35
C ILE A 245 8.10 19.04 16.05
N TRP A 246 7.97 18.20 17.07
CA TRP A 246 7.92 16.74 16.94
C TRP A 246 6.92 16.31 15.86
N SER A 247 5.67 16.79 15.94
CA SER A 247 4.59 16.36 15.05
C SER A 247 4.77 16.83 13.59
N VAL A 248 5.47 17.94 13.35
CA VAL A 248 5.85 18.41 12.02
C VAL A 248 6.99 17.58 11.44
N GLY A 249 8.05 17.33 12.21
CA GLY A 249 9.22 16.56 11.75
C GLY A 249 8.92 15.10 11.41
N LEU A 250 7.87 14.52 12.03
CA LEU A 250 7.32 13.20 11.70
C LEU A 250 7.02 13.01 10.21
N LEU A 251 6.74 14.09 9.45
CA LEU A 251 6.52 14.06 7.99
C LEU A 251 7.55 13.17 7.28
N THR A 252 8.83 13.30 7.63
CA THR A 252 9.96 12.52 7.07
C THR A 252 9.74 11.02 7.20
N ALA A 253 9.46 10.57 8.43
CA ALA A 253 9.31 9.16 8.79
C ALA A 253 7.99 8.57 8.24
N VAL A 254 6.93 9.38 8.21
CA VAL A 254 5.60 9.01 7.71
C VAL A 254 5.60 8.85 6.18
N TYR A 255 6.23 9.79 5.47
CA TYR A 255 6.42 9.75 4.01
C TYR A 255 7.22 8.51 3.59
N THR A 256 8.34 8.26 4.28
CA THR A 256 9.25 7.13 4.06
C THR A 256 8.57 5.76 4.01
N LEU A 257 7.49 5.58 4.78
CA LEU A 257 6.75 4.31 4.85
C LEU A 257 5.36 4.37 4.17
N GLY A 258 5.14 5.39 3.33
CA GLY A 258 4.02 5.48 2.40
C GLY A 258 4.07 4.43 1.27
N GLY A 259 3.20 4.56 0.27
CA GLY A 259 3.24 3.70 -0.94
C GLY A 259 2.75 2.25 -0.79
N VAL A 260 2.37 1.79 0.42
CA VAL A 260 2.04 0.38 0.71
C VAL A 260 0.92 -0.22 -0.14
N ASP A 261 0.03 0.61 -0.71
CA ASP A 261 -1.07 0.20 -1.59
C ASP A 261 -0.67 0.00 -3.06
N GLY A 262 0.48 0.52 -3.50
CA GLY A 262 0.87 0.50 -4.91
C GLY A 262 1.02 -0.91 -5.50
N VAL A 263 1.30 -1.90 -4.66
CA VAL A 263 1.32 -3.34 -4.98
C VAL A 263 -0.08 -3.90 -5.26
N VAL A 264 -1.14 -3.33 -4.67
CA VAL A 264 -2.54 -3.70 -4.89
C VAL A 264 -3.02 -3.25 -6.27
N HIS A 265 -2.52 -2.12 -6.77
CA HIS A 265 -2.84 -1.63 -8.12
C HIS A 265 -2.35 -2.58 -9.23
N MET A 266 -1.40 -3.48 -8.94
CA MET A 266 -0.92 -4.54 -9.84
C MET A 266 -1.76 -5.83 -9.82
N ALA A 267 -2.79 -5.95 -8.97
CA ALA A 267 -3.52 -7.20 -8.69
C ALA A 267 -4.05 -7.97 -9.92
N GLU A 268 -4.32 -7.29 -11.03
CA GLU A 268 -4.85 -7.93 -12.24
C GLU A 268 -3.76 -8.68 -13.04
N GLU A 269 -2.47 -8.40 -12.79
CA GLU A 269 -1.29 -9.06 -13.40
C GLU A 269 -0.62 -10.11 -12.47
N VAL A 270 -1.10 -10.24 -11.23
CA VAL A 270 -0.53 -11.12 -10.18
C VAL A 270 -1.19 -12.50 -10.17
N LYS A 271 -0.37 -13.56 -10.07
CA LYS A 271 -0.81 -14.94 -9.82
C LYS A 271 -1.20 -15.09 -8.35
N ASP A 272 -2.34 -15.73 -8.04
CA ASP A 272 -2.85 -15.88 -6.66
C ASP A 272 -2.84 -14.57 -5.85
N ALA A 273 -3.32 -13.49 -6.49
CA ALA A 273 -3.40 -12.15 -5.90
C ALA A 273 -4.00 -12.10 -4.47
N PRO A 274 -5.03 -12.89 -4.09
CA PRO A 274 -5.57 -12.88 -2.72
C PRO A 274 -4.56 -13.30 -1.63
N ARG A 275 -3.54 -14.10 -1.98
CA ARG A 275 -2.47 -14.52 -1.05
C ARG A 275 -1.20 -13.69 -1.20
N ILE A 276 -0.81 -13.35 -2.42
CA ILE A 276 0.48 -12.67 -2.68
C ILE A 276 0.47 -11.23 -2.18
N ILE A 277 -0.50 -10.42 -2.59
CA ILE A 277 -0.52 -8.98 -2.30
C ILE A 277 -0.53 -8.68 -0.79
N PRO A 278 -1.41 -9.29 0.03
CA PRO A 278 -1.41 -9.07 1.48
C PRO A 278 -0.07 -9.35 2.15
N ARG A 279 0.66 -10.38 1.67
CA ARG A 279 1.99 -10.74 2.17
C ARG A 279 3.05 -9.74 1.72
N SER A 280 3.06 -9.37 0.44
CA SER A 280 4.01 -8.37 -0.10
C SER A 280 3.85 -7.02 0.61
N MET A 281 2.63 -6.57 0.90
CA MET A 281 2.39 -5.34 1.67
C MET A 281 3.03 -5.39 3.07
N VAL A 282 2.73 -6.43 3.84
CA VAL A 282 3.18 -6.54 5.25
C VAL A 282 4.70 -6.75 5.33
N TYR A 283 5.27 -7.62 4.49
CA TYR A 283 6.72 -7.86 4.49
C TYR A 283 7.51 -6.66 3.96
N SER A 284 6.97 -5.90 2.99
CA SER A 284 7.60 -4.66 2.51
C SER A 284 7.77 -3.65 3.65
N VAL A 285 6.71 -3.37 4.41
CA VAL A 285 6.77 -2.41 5.53
C VAL A 285 7.74 -2.87 6.62
N LEU A 286 7.80 -4.17 6.91
CA LEU A 286 8.76 -4.71 7.88
C LEU A 286 10.21 -4.55 7.40
N ILE A 287 10.51 -4.92 6.15
CA ILE A 287 11.87 -4.82 5.57
C ILE A 287 12.29 -3.34 5.52
N ASN A 288 11.48 -2.49 4.88
CA ASN A 288 11.77 -1.06 4.75
C ASN A 288 11.88 -0.37 6.11
N GLY A 289 11.02 -0.73 7.08
CA GLY A 289 11.07 -0.21 8.44
C GLY A 289 12.40 -0.49 9.14
N PHE A 290 12.84 -1.75 9.17
CA PHE A 290 14.10 -2.10 9.83
C PHE A 290 15.34 -1.59 9.08
N VAL A 291 15.33 -1.59 7.74
CA VAL A 291 16.44 -1.04 6.93
C VAL A 291 16.55 0.48 7.11
N ALA A 292 15.44 1.22 7.04
CA ALA A 292 15.42 2.66 7.29
C ALA A 292 15.85 3.02 8.72
N LEU A 293 15.46 2.23 9.72
CA LEU A 293 15.84 2.45 11.11
C LEU A 293 17.34 2.19 11.33
N GLY A 294 17.88 1.10 10.79
CA GLY A 294 19.31 0.81 10.82
C GLY A 294 20.14 1.88 10.11
N PHE A 295 19.69 2.35 8.94
CA PHE A 295 20.30 3.46 8.22
C PHE A 295 20.28 4.75 9.05
N THR A 296 19.12 5.13 9.60
CA THR A 296 18.94 6.39 10.34
C THR A 296 19.80 6.42 11.61
N ILE A 297 19.83 5.34 12.40
CA ILE A 297 20.66 5.29 13.61
C ILE A 297 22.15 5.42 13.25
N GLY A 298 22.63 4.64 12.27
CA GLY A 298 24.02 4.72 11.83
C GLY A 298 24.40 6.07 11.22
N LEU A 299 23.49 6.69 10.46
CA LEU A 299 23.63 8.03 9.92
C LEU A 299 23.76 9.08 11.04
N MET A 300 22.86 9.09 12.04
CA MET A 300 22.93 10.07 13.13
C MET A 300 24.24 9.95 13.94
N TYR A 301 24.76 8.72 14.12
CA TYR A 301 26.07 8.47 14.74
C TYR A 301 27.29 8.91 13.89
N THR A 302 27.12 9.14 12.59
CA THR A 302 28.21 9.43 11.63
C THR A 302 28.04 10.78 10.90
N MET A 303 26.95 11.49 11.17
CA MET A 303 26.52 12.71 10.50
C MET A 303 27.53 13.86 10.58
N GLY A 304 28.27 13.96 11.69
CA GLY A 304 29.02 15.17 12.02
C GLY A 304 28.09 16.34 12.34
N SER A 305 28.47 17.53 11.84
CA SER A 305 27.80 18.81 12.14
C SER A 305 26.38 18.88 11.59
N LEU A 306 25.40 18.97 12.49
CA LEU A 306 24.01 19.28 12.15
C LEU A 306 23.90 20.64 11.44
N THR A 307 24.65 21.64 11.92
CA THR A 307 24.65 23.00 11.38
C THR A 307 25.11 23.02 9.93
N ASP A 308 26.18 22.29 9.58
CA ASP A 308 26.71 22.28 8.22
C ASP A 308 25.74 21.53 7.29
N ALA A 309 25.22 20.38 7.76
CA ALA A 309 24.23 19.59 7.03
C ALA A 309 22.92 20.35 6.77
N LEU A 310 22.50 21.25 7.67
CA LEU A 310 21.33 22.11 7.48
C LEU A 310 21.58 23.34 6.58
N ASN A 311 22.82 23.86 6.55
CA ASN A 311 23.18 25.05 5.78
C ASN A 311 23.85 24.75 4.43
N THR A 312 23.88 23.49 4.00
CA THR A 312 24.50 23.08 2.71
C THR A 312 23.85 23.80 1.52
N PRO A 313 24.63 24.36 0.56
CA PRO A 313 24.10 25.03 -0.63
C PRO A 313 23.39 24.09 -1.61
N THR A 314 23.34 22.80 -1.30
CA THR A 314 22.75 21.74 -2.11
C THR A 314 21.26 21.47 -1.81
N ASP A 315 20.72 22.00 -0.70
CA ASP A 315 19.45 21.62 -0.04
C ASP A 315 19.35 20.14 0.42
N TYR A 316 20.40 19.33 0.25
CA TYR A 316 20.39 17.91 0.59
C TYR A 316 21.39 17.59 1.70
N PRO A 317 20.97 17.59 2.99
CA PRO A 317 21.83 17.28 4.12
C PRO A 317 22.60 15.95 3.95
N ILE A 318 21.98 14.93 3.34
CA ILE A 318 22.64 13.65 3.06
C ILE A 318 23.89 13.78 2.16
N LEU A 319 23.89 14.71 1.20
CA LEU A 319 25.03 14.92 0.30
C LEU A 319 26.17 15.64 1.02
N GLU A 320 25.83 16.58 1.90
CA GLU A 320 26.79 17.20 2.81
C GLU A 320 27.40 16.18 3.78
N ILE A 321 26.58 15.28 4.34
CA ILE A 321 27.07 14.21 5.24
C ILE A 321 28.01 13.26 4.51
N PHE A 322 27.68 12.88 3.27
CA PHE A 322 28.60 12.09 2.43
C PHE A 322 29.91 12.83 2.15
N TYR A 323 29.88 14.15 1.89
CA TYR A 323 31.08 14.96 1.72
C TYR A 323 31.87 15.09 3.04
N ALA A 324 31.19 15.34 4.15
CA ALA A 324 31.79 15.46 5.47
C ALA A 324 32.50 14.18 5.94
N ALA A 325 31.98 13.00 5.58
CA ALA A 325 32.62 11.71 5.83
C ALA A 325 33.77 11.42 4.84
N THR A 326 33.57 11.62 3.53
CA THR A 326 34.54 11.18 2.49
C THR A 326 35.61 12.21 2.14
N LYS A 327 35.39 13.49 2.46
CA LYS A 327 36.19 14.66 2.04
C LYS A 327 36.46 14.74 0.53
N SER A 328 35.59 14.15 -0.30
CA SER A 328 35.80 14.06 -1.76
C SER A 328 34.47 14.12 -2.53
N ASN A 329 34.34 15.10 -3.43
CA ASN A 329 33.14 15.28 -4.26
C ASN A 329 32.84 14.02 -5.09
N ALA A 330 33.87 13.35 -5.62
CA ALA A 330 33.69 12.13 -6.42
C ALA A 330 33.16 10.96 -5.57
N ALA A 331 33.66 10.79 -4.34
CA ALA A 331 33.20 9.74 -3.44
C ALA A 331 31.79 10.02 -2.90
N SER A 332 31.50 11.25 -2.49
CA SER A 332 30.14 11.65 -2.07
C SER A 332 29.13 11.58 -3.22
N SER A 333 29.54 11.91 -4.45
CA SER A 333 28.72 11.72 -5.65
C SER A 333 28.42 10.23 -5.89
N GLY A 334 29.40 9.34 -5.70
CA GLY A 334 29.21 7.89 -5.78
C GLY A 334 28.18 7.38 -4.76
N LEU A 335 28.29 7.81 -3.50
CA LEU A 335 27.32 7.48 -2.44
C LEU A 335 25.92 8.04 -2.74
N MET A 336 25.83 9.26 -3.27
CA MET A 336 24.55 9.86 -3.65
C MET A 336 23.88 9.12 -4.81
N MET A 337 24.66 8.66 -5.80
CA MET A 337 24.14 7.84 -6.90
C MET A 337 23.60 6.48 -6.41
N MET A 338 24.09 5.96 -5.29
CA MET A 338 23.51 4.78 -4.63
C MET A 338 22.12 5.04 -4.01
N LEU A 339 21.69 6.30 -3.82
CA LEU A 339 20.30 6.66 -3.46
C LEU A 339 19.47 7.01 -4.70
N VAL A 340 20.06 7.74 -5.64
CA VAL A 340 19.39 8.20 -6.88
C VAL A 340 18.97 7.01 -7.75
N LEU A 341 19.79 5.96 -7.87
CA LEU A 341 19.48 4.80 -8.71
C LEU A 341 18.24 4.00 -8.21
N PRO A 342 18.13 3.62 -6.92
CA PRO A 342 16.86 3.10 -6.38
C PRO A 342 15.69 4.09 -6.48
N GLY A 343 15.92 5.41 -6.35
CA GLY A 343 14.88 6.42 -6.60
C GLY A 343 14.30 6.38 -8.01
N VAL A 344 15.12 6.09 -9.03
CA VAL A 344 14.65 5.83 -10.41
C VAL A 344 13.86 4.52 -10.50
N VAL A 345 14.20 3.49 -9.70
CA VAL A 345 13.40 2.26 -9.59
C VAL A 345 12.02 2.53 -8.97
N ALA A 346 11.97 3.26 -7.85
CA ALA A 346 10.72 3.69 -7.23
C ALA A 346 9.82 4.45 -8.22
N LEU A 347 10.41 5.28 -9.09
CA LEU A 347 9.72 6.00 -10.16
C LEU A 347 9.18 5.09 -11.28
N PHE A 348 9.97 4.12 -11.79
CA PHE A 348 9.44 3.10 -12.73
C PHE A 348 8.18 2.44 -12.14
N ASN A 349 8.25 2.08 -10.85
CA ASN A 349 7.24 1.32 -10.13
C ASN A 349 6.00 2.14 -9.78
N GLY A 350 6.18 3.41 -9.38
CA GLY A 350 5.10 4.35 -9.13
C GLY A 350 4.32 4.66 -10.41
N LEU A 351 5.02 5.00 -11.50
CA LEU A 351 4.40 5.28 -12.80
C LEU A 351 3.67 4.03 -13.32
N ALA A 352 4.26 2.85 -13.18
CA ALA A 352 3.63 1.56 -13.48
C ALA A 352 2.35 1.35 -12.66
N SER A 353 2.41 1.58 -11.34
CA SER A 353 1.31 1.40 -10.38
C SER A 353 0.11 2.29 -10.70
N VAL A 354 0.33 3.60 -10.73
CA VAL A 354 -0.72 4.61 -10.87
C VAL A 354 -1.33 4.62 -12.27
N THR A 355 -0.60 4.12 -13.27
CA THR A 355 -1.15 3.84 -14.61
C THR A 355 -2.27 2.78 -14.58
N ARG A 356 -2.12 1.69 -13.81
CA ARG A 356 -3.20 0.68 -13.67
C ARG A 356 -4.35 1.21 -12.82
N LEU A 357 -4.07 1.96 -11.75
CA LEU A 357 -5.10 2.61 -10.93
C LEU A 357 -5.97 3.59 -11.75
N THR A 358 -5.32 4.50 -12.50
CA THR A 358 -5.97 5.47 -13.38
C THR A 358 -6.81 4.77 -14.45
N TRP A 359 -6.29 3.69 -15.04
CA TRP A 359 -7.03 2.86 -15.98
C TRP A 359 -8.23 2.14 -15.35
N ALA A 360 -8.08 1.60 -14.14
CA ALA A 360 -9.16 0.92 -13.43
C ALA A 360 -10.31 1.88 -13.09
N PHE A 361 -10.00 3.08 -12.60
CA PHE A 361 -11.00 4.11 -12.34
C PHE A 361 -11.66 4.59 -13.65
N ALA A 362 -10.88 4.75 -14.74
CA ALA A 362 -11.45 5.00 -16.06
C ALA A 362 -12.43 3.89 -16.51
N ARG A 363 -12.04 2.62 -16.35
CA ARG A 363 -12.83 1.43 -16.71
C ARG A 363 -14.14 1.31 -15.92
N ASP A 364 -14.13 1.74 -14.66
CA ASP A 364 -15.29 1.75 -13.77
C ASP A 364 -16.18 3.01 -13.95
N GLU A 365 -15.98 3.79 -15.02
CA GLU A 365 -16.66 5.07 -15.35
C GLU A 365 -16.38 6.24 -14.39
N GLY A 366 -15.29 6.14 -13.62
CA GLY A 366 -14.85 7.12 -12.64
C GLY A 366 -14.27 8.41 -13.20
N LEU A 367 -13.74 8.44 -14.43
CA LEU A 367 -13.10 9.64 -15.02
C LEU A 367 -13.97 10.37 -16.07
N PRO A 368 -13.76 11.68 -16.28
CA PRO A 368 -14.15 12.32 -17.53
C PRO A 368 -13.48 11.60 -18.71
N TYR A 369 -14.22 11.46 -19.82
CA TYR A 369 -13.77 10.70 -21.01
C TYR A 369 -13.31 9.25 -20.71
N SER A 370 -13.86 8.61 -19.67
CA SER A 370 -13.55 7.25 -19.22
C SER A 370 -13.33 6.21 -20.34
N SER A 371 -14.14 6.22 -21.41
CA SER A 371 -14.00 5.29 -22.54
C SER A 371 -12.73 5.49 -23.38
N PHE A 372 -12.14 6.68 -23.37
CA PHE A 372 -10.85 6.97 -24.01
C PHE A 372 -9.69 6.38 -23.20
N PHE A 373 -9.67 6.64 -21.87
CA PHE A 373 -8.58 6.23 -20.98
C PHE A 373 -8.63 4.74 -20.56
N ALA A 374 -9.82 4.12 -20.55
CA ALA A 374 -10.00 2.68 -20.28
C ALA A 374 -9.44 1.75 -21.40
N TYR A 375 -8.94 2.30 -22.51
CA TYR A 375 -8.45 1.54 -23.66
C TYR A 375 -7.04 0.97 -23.43
N VAL A 376 -6.94 -0.36 -23.50
CA VAL A 376 -5.67 -1.11 -23.51
C VAL A 376 -5.20 -1.31 -24.95
N SER A 377 -3.94 -0.99 -25.24
CA SER A 377 -3.38 -1.10 -26.59
C SER A 377 -3.11 -2.57 -26.98
N PRO A 378 -3.64 -3.07 -28.11
CA PRO A 378 -3.33 -4.42 -28.60
C PRO A 378 -1.85 -4.65 -28.94
N ARG A 379 -1.11 -3.57 -29.30
CA ARG A 379 0.33 -3.60 -29.65
C ARG A 379 1.20 -3.68 -28.38
N TYR A 380 0.99 -2.75 -27.45
CA TYR A 380 1.84 -2.62 -26.25
C TYR A 380 1.35 -3.46 -25.06
N LYS A 381 0.12 -3.97 -25.07
CA LYS A 381 -0.58 -4.69 -23.97
C LYS A 381 -0.75 -3.89 -22.67
N ILE A 382 -0.57 -2.57 -22.70
CA ILE A 382 -0.73 -1.65 -21.57
C ILE A 382 -1.85 -0.62 -21.84
N PRO A 383 -2.43 0.02 -20.82
CA PRO A 383 -3.36 1.14 -20.97
C PRO A 383 -2.63 2.45 -21.33
N PHE A 384 -2.04 2.48 -22.52
CA PHE A 384 -1.16 3.55 -23.02
C PHE A 384 -1.72 4.98 -22.86
N ARG A 385 -3.04 5.16 -23.02
CA ARG A 385 -3.69 6.47 -22.85
C ARG A 385 -3.76 6.92 -21.38
N ALA A 386 -3.90 5.98 -20.44
CA ALA A 386 -3.85 6.28 -19.01
C ALA A 386 -2.41 6.60 -18.57
N LEU A 387 -1.41 5.89 -19.13
CA LEU A 387 0.02 6.21 -18.92
C LEU A 387 0.32 7.65 -19.35
N LEU A 388 -0.07 8.04 -20.57
CA LEU A 388 0.11 9.42 -21.05
C LEU A 388 -0.61 10.45 -20.16
N LEU A 389 -1.81 10.15 -19.64
CA LEU A 389 -2.50 11.05 -18.71
C LEU A 389 -1.70 11.27 -17.42
N VAL A 390 -1.20 10.20 -16.80
CA VAL A 390 -0.37 10.30 -15.58
C VAL A 390 0.91 11.09 -15.86
N THR A 391 1.60 10.80 -16.98
CA THR A 391 2.81 11.54 -17.39
C THR A 391 2.54 13.02 -17.64
N ILE A 392 1.45 13.38 -18.32
CA ILE A 392 1.07 14.79 -18.55
C ILE A 392 0.79 15.50 -17.22
N ILE A 393 0.06 14.87 -16.31
CA ILE A 393 -0.19 15.44 -14.97
C ILE A 393 1.13 15.62 -14.20
N THR A 394 2.05 14.66 -14.29
CA THR A 394 3.39 14.74 -13.67
C THR A 394 4.21 15.91 -14.25
N VAL A 395 4.21 16.08 -15.58
CA VAL A 395 4.87 17.21 -16.28
C VAL A 395 4.30 18.55 -15.82
N LEU A 396 2.97 18.65 -15.68
CA LEU A 396 2.29 19.87 -15.20
C LEU A 396 2.55 20.15 -13.72
N LEU A 397 2.59 19.14 -12.85
CA LEU A 397 2.94 19.31 -11.44
C LEU A 397 4.41 19.75 -11.26
N ALA A 398 5.32 19.29 -12.12
CA ALA A 398 6.71 19.74 -12.12
C ALA A 398 6.90 21.23 -12.50
N LEU A 399 5.89 21.87 -13.12
CA LEU A 399 5.90 23.33 -13.35
C LEU A 399 5.73 24.14 -12.06
N ILE A 400 5.12 23.57 -11.00
CA ILE A 400 4.93 24.25 -9.70
C ILE A 400 6.28 24.72 -9.12
N ASN A 401 7.31 23.88 -9.28
CA ASN A 401 8.68 24.16 -8.87
C ASN A 401 9.27 25.44 -9.51
N ILE A 402 8.80 25.87 -10.69
CA ILE A 402 9.24 27.14 -11.30
C ILE A 402 8.77 28.34 -10.47
N GLY A 403 7.56 28.28 -9.89
CA GLY A 403 7.02 29.34 -9.05
C GLY A 403 7.58 29.34 -7.63
N SER A 404 7.77 28.18 -7.01
CA SER A 404 8.44 28.04 -5.71
C SER A 404 8.90 26.60 -5.48
N THR A 405 10.10 26.42 -4.94
CA THR A 405 10.60 25.13 -4.46
C THR A 405 9.81 24.64 -3.24
N THR A 406 9.43 25.54 -2.32
CA THR A 406 8.57 25.21 -1.17
C THR A 406 7.19 24.71 -1.61
N ALA A 407 6.64 25.26 -2.69
CA ALA A 407 5.36 24.80 -3.24
C ALA A 407 5.42 23.35 -3.75
N PHE A 408 6.61 22.82 -4.06
CA PHE A 408 6.79 21.39 -4.30
C PHE A 408 7.02 20.59 -3.01
N ASN A 409 7.69 21.14 -1.99
CA ASN A 409 7.74 20.48 -0.66
C ASN A 409 6.34 20.34 -0.03
N ALA A 410 5.41 21.26 -0.31
CA ALA A 410 3.99 21.09 0.01
C ALA A 410 3.32 19.91 -0.74
N LEU A 411 3.89 19.45 -1.86
CA LEU A 411 3.41 18.25 -2.57
C LEU A 411 3.72 16.96 -1.78
N LEU A 412 4.91 16.85 -1.14
CA LEU A 412 5.23 15.74 -0.23
C LEU A 412 4.21 15.60 0.91
N SER A 413 3.80 16.73 1.48
CA SER A 413 2.72 16.77 2.47
C SER A 413 1.36 16.41 1.87
N LEU A 414 1.02 16.93 0.67
CA LEU A 414 -0.24 16.65 -0.01
C LEU A 414 -0.42 15.16 -0.37
N THR A 415 0.63 14.51 -0.88
CA THR A 415 0.57 13.10 -1.27
C THR A 415 0.37 12.23 -0.04
N THR A 416 1.14 12.47 1.01
CA THR A 416 1.04 11.73 2.27
C THR A 416 -0.34 11.96 2.91
N LEU A 417 -0.85 13.19 2.89
CA LEU A 417 -2.18 13.57 3.42
C LEU A 417 -3.30 12.84 2.67
N GLY A 418 -3.33 12.94 1.34
CA GLY A 418 -4.33 12.29 0.50
C GLY A 418 -4.29 10.77 0.62
N GLN A 419 -3.10 10.19 0.74
CA GLN A 419 -2.91 8.74 0.81
C GLN A 419 -3.35 8.19 2.16
N TYR A 420 -3.05 8.87 3.26
CA TYR A 420 -3.55 8.51 4.59
C TYR A 420 -5.08 8.63 4.67
N ILE A 421 -5.69 9.69 4.10
CA ILE A 421 -7.16 9.80 4.03
C ILE A 421 -7.77 8.68 3.17
N SER A 422 -7.15 8.38 2.02
CA SER A 422 -7.50 7.26 1.14
C SER A 422 -7.45 5.91 1.88
N TYR A 423 -6.50 5.71 2.79
CA TYR A 423 -6.43 4.51 3.63
C TYR A 423 -7.50 4.46 4.72
N LEU A 424 -7.74 5.57 5.42
CA LEU A 424 -8.65 5.56 6.58
C LEU A 424 -10.10 5.26 6.21
N ILE A 425 -10.61 5.78 5.09
CA ILE A 425 -12.01 5.61 4.67
C ILE A 425 -12.44 4.12 4.66
N PRO A 426 -11.76 3.19 3.94
CA PRO A 426 -12.13 1.78 3.94
C PRO A 426 -11.74 1.04 5.23
N ILE A 427 -10.72 1.48 5.99
CA ILE A 427 -10.39 0.89 7.31
C ILE A 427 -11.50 1.20 8.33
N ILE A 428 -12.04 2.42 8.32
CA ILE A 428 -13.19 2.85 9.12
C ILE A 428 -14.42 2.02 8.75
N PHE A 429 -14.75 1.88 7.46
CA PHE A 429 -15.90 1.07 7.05
C PHE A 429 -15.72 -0.43 7.31
N LEU A 430 -14.50 -0.97 7.20
CA LEU A 430 -14.17 -2.32 7.64
C LEU A 430 -14.41 -2.48 9.15
N LEU A 431 -13.96 -1.53 9.98
CA LEU A 431 -14.16 -1.59 11.43
C LEU A 431 -15.64 -1.50 11.80
N VAL A 432 -16.40 -0.56 11.22
CA VAL A 432 -17.84 -0.42 11.44
C VAL A 432 -18.58 -1.70 11.05
N LYS A 433 -18.26 -2.30 9.90
CA LYS A 433 -18.90 -3.54 9.44
C LYS A 433 -18.46 -4.76 10.26
N ARG A 434 -17.19 -4.83 10.68
CA ARG A 434 -16.63 -5.85 11.58
C ARG A 434 -17.32 -5.85 12.95
N LEU A 435 -17.72 -4.68 13.46
CA LEU A 435 -18.38 -4.54 14.76
C LEU A 435 -19.91 -4.70 14.69
N ARG A 436 -20.57 -4.32 13.58
CA ARG A 436 -22.04 -4.35 13.45
C ARG A 436 -22.61 -5.55 12.68
N ALA A 437 -21.87 -6.06 11.69
CA ALA A 437 -22.31 -7.13 10.80
C ALA A 437 -21.14 -8.03 10.31
N PRO A 438 -20.35 -8.64 11.22
CA PRO A 438 -19.21 -9.49 10.85
C PRO A 438 -19.57 -10.67 9.94
N GLN A 439 -20.83 -11.12 9.97
CA GLN A 439 -21.39 -12.16 9.11
C GLN A 439 -21.52 -11.76 7.63
N GLU A 440 -21.57 -10.47 7.31
CA GLU A 440 -21.61 -10.00 5.92
C GLU A 440 -20.23 -9.97 5.25
N ILE A 441 -19.15 -10.04 6.04
CA ILE A 441 -17.78 -9.94 5.51
C ILE A 441 -17.33 -11.31 5.00
N ARG A 442 -17.20 -11.42 3.68
CA ARG A 442 -16.61 -12.60 3.02
C ARG A 442 -15.08 -12.50 3.09
N TRP A 443 -14.52 -13.00 4.19
CA TRP A 443 -13.09 -12.92 4.50
C TRP A 443 -12.20 -13.57 3.42
N GLY A 444 -11.07 -12.92 3.12
CA GLY A 444 -10.02 -13.46 2.27
C GLY A 444 -9.12 -14.50 2.97
N SER A 445 -8.06 -14.90 2.27
CA SER A 445 -7.07 -15.87 2.76
C SER A 445 -6.08 -15.29 3.78
N PHE A 446 -5.96 -13.97 3.87
CA PHE A 446 -5.30 -13.24 4.97
C PHE A 446 -6.37 -12.59 5.85
N ARG A 447 -6.32 -12.86 7.16
CA ARG A 447 -7.30 -12.39 8.14
C ARG A 447 -6.67 -12.21 9.52
N LEU A 448 -6.78 -11.03 10.11
CA LEU A 448 -6.25 -10.67 11.43
C LEU A 448 -7.04 -11.30 12.59
N ARG A 449 -8.19 -11.92 12.30
CA ARG A 449 -9.09 -12.58 13.25
C ARG A 449 -9.42 -11.64 14.43
N TRP A 450 -8.97 -11.98 15.64
CA TRP A 450 -9.23 -11.25 16.88
C TRP A 450 -8.46 -9.91 16.96
N TRP A 451 -7.21 -9.89 16.49
CA TRP A 451 -6.38 -8.68 16.44
C TRP A 451 -6.89 -7.59 15.48
N GLY A 452 -7.73 -7.93 14.50
CA GLY A 452 -8.16 -6.98 13.48
C GLY A 452 -9.10 -5.86 13.95
N ALA A 453 -9.74 -5.97 15.13
CA ALA A 453 -10.44 -4.82 15.71
C ALA A 453 -9.44 -3.84 16.37
N PRO A 454 -8.57 -4.28 17.31
CA PRO A 454 -7.49 -3.45 17.86
C PRO A 454 -6.59 -2.80 16.79
N ILE A 455 -6.13 -3.56 15.79
CA ILE A 455 -5.25 -3.05 14.73
C ILE A 455 -5.95 -1.97 13.90
N ASN A 456 -7.20 -2.18 13.49
CA ASN A 456 -7.94 -1.16 12.74
C ASN A 456 -8.18 0.12 13.58
N ILE A 457 -8.47 -0.01 14.88
CA ILE A 457 -8.63 1.14 15.79
C ILE A 457 -7.30 1.91 15.89
N PHE A 458 -6.19 1.21 16.12
CA PHE A 458 -4.86 1.82 16.21
C PHE A 458 -4.45 2.51 14.89
N ALA A 459 -4.67 1.86 13.75
CA ALA A 459 -4.41 2.43 12.43
C ALA A 459 -5.22 3.71 12.17
N ILE A 460 -6.48 3.77 12.63
CA ILE A 460 -7.32 4.98 12.56
C ILE A 460 -6.77 6.09 13.47
N VAL A 461 -6.44 5.79 14.73
CA VAL A 461 -5.91 6.79 15.67
C VAL A 461 -4.58 7.37 15.18
N TYR A 462 -3.64 6.52 14.76
CA TYR A 462 -2.37 6.92 14.17
C TYR A 462 -2.61 7.77 12.91
N GLY A 463 -3.44 7.29 11.97
CA GLY A 463 -3.68 8.03 10.73
C GLY A 463 -4.35 9.38 10.94
N VAL A 464 -5.31 9.50 11.88
CA VAL A 464 -5.95 10.78 12.21
C VAL A 464 -4.94 11.76 12.82
N TYR A 465 -4.09 11.31 13.74
CA TYR A 465 -3.02 12.14 14.31
C TYR A 465 -2.08 12.67 13.22
N ILE A 466 -1.64 11.80 12.30
CA ILE A 466 -0.81 12.19 11.16
C ILE A 466 -1.51 13.20 10.24
N ILE A 467 -2.78 12.96 9.87
CA ILE A 467 -3.56 13.85 8.99
C ILE A 467 -3.71 15.28 9.57
N ILE A 468 -3.71 15.44 10.90
CA ILE A 468 -3.80 16.75 11.55
C ILE A 468 -2.52 17.59 11.35
N PHE A 469 -1.34 16.97 11.44
CA PHE A 469 -0.06 17.69 11.44
C PHE A 469 0.65 17.73 10.07
N LEU A 470 0.40 16.78 9.16
CA LEU A 470 0.95 16.82 7.79
C LEU A 470 0.77 18.15 7.03
N PRO A 471 -0.31 18.94 7.22
CA PRO A 471 -0.49 20.24 6.55
C PRO A 471 0.12 21.44 7.29
N PHE A 472 0.84 21.25 8.41
CA PHE A 472 1.49 22.36 9.11
C PHE A 472 2.71 22.86 8.32
N PRO A 473 3.03 24.17 8.36
CA PRO A 473 4.23 24.71 7.76
C PRO A 473 5.49 24.28 8.52
N PRO A 474 6.60 23.98 7.81
CA PRO A 474 7.82 23.48 8.42
C PRO A 474 8.53 24.50 9.32
N ASN A 475 8.28 25.80 9.11
CA ASN A 475 8.91 26.92 9.79
C ASN A 475 7.85 27.95 10.27
N TYR A 476 8.19 28.71 11.31
CA TYR A 476 7.42 29.82 11.86
C TYR A 476 8.32 31.07 12.04
N PRO A 477 7.84 32.31 11.78
CA PRO A 477 6.50 32.71 11.38
C PRO A 477 6.11 32.27 9.96
N VAL A 478 4.81 32.12 9.73
CA VAL A 478 4.27 31.61 8.47
C VAL A 478 4.15 32.74 7.44
N THR A 479 4.66 32.51 6.23
CA THR A 479 4.62 33.42 5.08
C THR A 479 3.99 32.71 3.88
N ALA A 480 3.63 33.45 2.82
CA ALA A 480 3.18 32.83 1.56
C ALA A 480 4.26 31.95 0.89
N GLU A 481 5.54 32.11 1.26
CA GLU A 481 6.66 31.36 0.69
C GLU A 481 6.99 30.08 1.48
N ASN A 482 6.66 30.02 2.78
CA ASN A 482 6.90 28.85 3.64
C ASN A 482 5.62 28.08 4.00
N MET A 483 4.43 28.57 3.65
CA MET A 483 3.16 27.92 3.92
C MET A 483 3.04 26.55 3.25
N ASN A 484 2.53 25.56 4.00
CA ASN A 484 2.26 24.23 3.48
C ASN A 484 0.86 24.18 2.85
N TYR A 485 0.83 24.22 1.51
CA TYR A 485 -0.41 24.26 0.73
C TYR A 485 -1.18 22.93 0.64
N ALA A 486 -0.74 21.87 1.33
CA ALA A 486 -1.39 20.56 1.28
C ALA A 486 -2.88 20.58 1.64
N ALA A 487 -3.28 21.21 2.75
CA ALA A 487 -4.69 21.26 3.14
C ALA A 487 -5.56 22.10 2.17
N PRO A 488 -5.18 23.33 1.77
CA PRO A 488 -5.90 24.09 0.73
C PRO A 488 -6.09 23.33 -0.59
N VAL A 489 -5.04 22.66 -1.10
CA VAL A 489 -5.12 21.90 -2.36
C VAL A 489 -5.99 20.64 -2.18
N PHE A 490 -5.92 19.96 -1.03
CA PHE A 490 -6.80 18.83 -0.73
C PHE A 490 -8.28 19.23 -0.65
N LEU A 491 -8.59 20.38 -0.06
CA LEU A 491 -9.95 20.94 -0.04
C LEU A 491 -10.44 21.29 -1.46
N ALA A 492 -9.57 21.83 -2.32
CA ALA A 492 -9.89 22.06 -3.72
C ALA A 492 -10.17 20.76 -4.50
N VAL A 493 -9.42 19.68 -4.22
CA VAL A 493 -9.67 18.33 -4.74
C VAL A 493 -11.03 17.78 -4.30
N LEU A 494 -11.39 17.93 -3.02
CA LEU A 494 -12.71 17.53 -2.52
C LEU A 494 -13.84 18.33 -3.16
N LEU A 495 -13.66 19.64 -3.35
CA LEU A 495 -14.63 20.50 -4.04
C LEU A 495 -14.81 20.06 -5.50
N PHE A 496 -13.71 19.81 -6.22
CA PHE A 496 -13.75 19.29 -7.59
C PHE A 496 -14.49 17.93 -7.66
N ALA A 497 -14.19 16.99 -6.75
CA ALA A 497 -14.85 15.69 -6.72
C ALA A 497 -16.37 15.79 -6.46
N ASN A 498 -16.81 16.77 -5.66
CA ASN A 498 -18.22 17.09 -5.45
C ASN A 498 -18.88 17.69 -6.70
N ILE A 499 -18.21 18.63 -7.39
CA ILE A 499 -18.71 19.25 -8.62
C ILE A 499 -18.86 18.19 -9.72
N ASP A 500 -17.84 17.36 -9.93
CA ASP A 500 -17.89 16.27 -10.92
C ASP A 500 -18.94 15.20 -10.55
N TRP A 501 -19.20 14.95 -9.25
CA TRP A 501 -20.33 14.12 -8.82
C TRP A 501 -21.68 14.70 -9.28
N LEU A 502 -21.94 15.98 -9.03
CA LEU A 502 -23.19 16.64 -9.40
C LEU A 502 -23.39 16.72 -10.93
N VAL A 503 -22.32 17.04 -11.68
CA VAL A 503 -22.38 17.17 -13.14
C VAL A 503 -22.53 15.80 -13.82
N ARG A 504 -21.68 14.83 -13.44
CA ARG A 504 -21.42 13.58 -14.20
C ARG A 504 -21.52 12.32 -13.34
N GLY A 505 -20.89 12.30 -12.17
CA GLY A 505 -20.70 11.11 -11.33
C GLY A 505 -22.02 10.47 -10.88
N GLY A 506 -22.97 11.25 -10.34
CA GLY A 506 -24.28 10.77 -9.91
C GLY A 506 -25.10 10.10 -11.02
N LYS A 507 -24.79 10.40 -12.29
CA LYS A 507 -25.43 9.82 -13.48
C LYS A 507 -24.68 8.57 -13.99
N ARG A 508 -23.35 8.65 -14.12
CA ARG A 508 -22.52 7.57 -14.72
C ARG A 508 -21.96 6.55 -13.72
N TRP A 509 -21.55 6.99 -12.53
CA TRP A 509 -20.97 6.11 -11.52
C TRP A 509 -22.03 5.26 -10.84
N GLN A 510 -22.18 4.03 -11.30
CA GLN A 510 -23.11 3.03 -10.77
C GLN A 510 -22.41 2.04 -9.80
N GLY A 511 -21.30 2.47 -9.20
CA GLY A 511 -20.36 1.60 -8.49
C GLY A 511 -19.51 0.75 -9.44
N PRO A 512 -18.49 0.04 -8.92
CA PRO A 512 -17.47 -0.60 -9.73
C PRO A 512 -18.02 -1.73 -10.63
N MET A 513 -17.54 -1.79 -11.88
CA MET A 513 -18.18 -2.58 -12.93
C MET A 513 -18.09 -4.08 -12.72
N VAL A 514 -17.07 -4.58 -12.03
CA VAL A 514 -16.81 -6.03 -11.85
C VAL A 514 -18.00 -6.75 -11.19
N LYS A 515 -18.68 -6.11 -10.23
CA LYS A 515 -19.84 -6.70 -9.56
C LYS A 515 -21.06 -6.90 -10.47
N LYS A 516 -21.24 -6.06 -11.50
CA LYS A 516 -22.34 -6.22 -12.47
C LYS A 516 -22.25 -7.53 -13.26
N PHE A 517 -21.03 -8.06 -13.46
CA PHE A 517 -20.82 -9.34 -14.14
C PHE A 517 -21.09 -10.52 -13.22
N ALA A 518 -20.59 -10.48 -11.98
CA ALA A 518 -20.88 -11.51 -10.99
C ALA A 518 -22.39 -11.62 -10.68
N SER A 519 -23.10 -10.51 -10.51
CA SER A 519 -24.55 -10.52 -10.26
C SER A 519 -25.37 -10.96 -11.47
N LYS A 520 -24.95 -10.62 -12.70
CA LYS A 520 -25.61 -11.09 -13.93
C LYS A 520 -25.37 -12.58 -14.18
N ALA A 521 -24.14 -13.07 -13.99
CA ALA A 521 -23.81 -14.49 -14.10
C ALA A 521 -24.56 -15.34 -13.06
N ALA A 522 -24.64 -14.88 -11.81
CA ALA A 522 -25.42 -15.55 -10.77
C ALA A 522 -26.91 -15.66 -11.14
N ARG A 523 -27.53 -14.58 -11.65
CA ARG A 523 -28.93 -14.61 -12.12
C ARG A 523 -29.14 -15.55 -13.32
N ILE A 524 -28.18 -15.64 -14.24
CA ILE A 524 -28.27 -16.57 -15.38
C ILE A 524 -28.17 -18.03 -14.88
N MET A 525 -27.31 -18.32 -13.90
CA MET A 525 -27.22 -19.65 -13.29
C MET A 525 -28.47 -20.04 -12.47
N ASP A 526 -29.15 -19.10 -11.82
CA ASP A 526 -30.45 -19.37 -11.15
C ASP A 526 -31.57 -19.66 -12.14
N ILE A 527 -31.63 -18.94 -13.27
CA ILE A 527 -32.59 -19.19 -14.37
C ILE A 527 -32.34 -20.56 -15.03
N GLY A 528 -31.10 -21.05 -15.00
CA GLY A 528 -30.72 -22.37 -15.52
C GLY A 528 -31.07 -23.56 -14.61
N ARG A 529 -31.67 -23.34 -13.43
CA ARG A 529 -32.10 -24.42 -12.52
C ARG A 529 -33.55 -24.82 -12.82
N PRO A 530 -33.85 -26.10 -13.11
CA PRO A 530 -35.23 -26.55 -13.16
C PRO A 530 -35.84 -26.42 -11.76
N THR A 531 -36.97 -25.72 -11.67
CA THR A 531 -37.79 -25.70 -10.45
C THR A 531 -38.31 -27.11 -10.17
N PRO A 532 -38.20 -27.63 -8.93
CA PRO A 532 -38.80 -28.93 -8.60
C PRO A 532 -40.32 -28.84 -8.80
N ALA A 533 -40.88 -29.81 -9.54
CA ALA A 533 -42.31 -29.86 -9.82
C ALA A 533 -43.12 -29.97 -8.52
N ARG A 534 -44.21 -29.21 -8.43
CA ARG A 534 -45.19 -29.28 -7.36
C ARG A 534 -46.42 -30.00 -7.86
N ASP A 535 -46.49 -31.30 -7.61
CA ASP A 535 -47.72 -32.07 -7.78
C ASP A 535 -48.30 -32.47 -6.41
N PHE A 536 -49.63 -32.37 -6.31
CA PHE A 536 -50.42 -32.83 -5.17
C PHE A 536 -51.05 -34.19 -5.51
N ILE A 537 -51.19 -35.09 -4.53
CA ILE A 537 -52.47 -35.72 -4.10
C ILE A 537 -52.25 -36.65 -2.88
N LYS A 538 -53.35 -37.03 -2.23
CA LYS A 538 -53.50 -37.46 -0.82
C LYS A 538 -53.47 -38.98 -0.58
N PHE A 539 -53.44 -39.34 0.72
CA PHE A 539 -53.73 -40.65 1.35
C PHE A 539 -52.70 -41.77 1.13
N GLY A 540 -52.31 -42.60 2.12
CA GLY A 540 -52.49 -42.53 3.58
C GLY A 540 -53.06 -43.81 4.22
N TYR A 541 -52.25 -44.54 4.99
CA TYR A 541 -52.67 -45.63 5.90
C TYR A 541 -51.64 -45.87 7.03
N LEU A 542 -52.06 -46.50 8.13
CA LEU A 542 -51.20 -46.92 9.25
C LEU A 542 -50.51 -48.27 8.99
N SER A 543 -49.33 -48.48 9.59
CA SER A 543 -49.04 -49.69 10.38
C SER A 543 -47.90 -49.46 11.38
N VAL A 544 -47.74 -50.38 12.33
CA VAL A 544 -46.78 -50.36 13.46
C VAL A 544 -45.94 -51.64 13.42
N CYS A 545 -44.66 -51.59 13.85
CA CYS A 545 -44.01 -52.67 14.64
C CYS A 545 -42.57 -52.35 15.11
N HIS A 546 -42.30 -52.79 16.36
CA HIS A 546 -41.06 -53.05 17.12
C HIS A 546 -39.64 -52.59 16.68
N GLU A 547 -38.97 -51.95 17.65
CA GLU A 547 -37.74 -52.37 18.37
C GLU A 547 -36.78 -53.42 17.77
N ILE A 548 -35.47 -53.18 17.95
CA ILE A 548 -34.55 -54.03 18.74
C ILE A 548 -33.28 -53.21 19.08
N ASP A 549 -32.86 -53.22 20.35
CA ASP A 549 -31.55 -52.73 20.83
C ASP A 549 -30.59 -53.90 21.06
N VAL A 550 -29.28 -53.75 20.80
CA VAL A 550 -28.20 -54.58 21.40
C VAL A 550 -26.89 -53.78 21.57
N GLU A 551 -26.22 -54.04 22.70
CA GLU A 551 -24.89 -53.60 23.17
C GLU A 551 -23.70 -54.08 22.27
N VAL A 552 -22.55 -53.38 22.10
CA VAL A 552 -21.44 -52.92 22.99
C VAL A 552 -20.30 -53.96 23.21
N ASP A 553 -19.05 -53.48 23.27
CA ASP A 553 -17.79 -54.13 23.70
C ASP A 553 -17.11 -55.25 22.84
N VAL A 554 -15.81 -55.59 22.94
CA VAL A 554 -14.53 -54.80 23.08
C VAL A 554 -13.26 -55.71 22.93
N GLN A 555 -12.07 -55.11 22.71
CA GLN A 555 -10.69 -55.67 22.90
C GLN A 555 -10.06 -56.71 21.91
N GLY A 556 -8.70 -56.75 21.89
CA GLY A 556 -7.83 -57.79 21.28
C GLY A 556 -7.22 -57.43 19.90
N ILE A 557 -6.02 -56.85 19.68
CA ILE A 557 -4.62 -57.02 20.17
C ILE A 557 -3.77 -58.08 19.39
N VAL A 558 -2.79 -57.59 18.59
CA VAL A 558 -1.54 -58.28 18.09
C VAL A 558 -1.75 -59.36 16.99
N ARG A 559 -0.89 -59.58 15.95
CA ARG A 559 0.57 -59.33 15.72
C ARG A 559 0.92 -58.94 14.26
N LYS A 560 2.19 -58.58 14.00
CA LYS A 560 2.78 -58.17 12.69
C LYS A 560 3.08 -59.32 11.71
N THR A 561 3.08 -59.03 10.41
CA THR A 561 3.95 -59.64 9.36
C THR A 561 4.52 -58.58 8.41
N GLY A 562 5.48 -58.95 7.55
CA GLY A 562 6.41 -58.06 6.84
C GLY A 562 6.04 -57.64 5.40
N PRO A 563 6.99 -57.02 4.66
CA PRO A 563 6.69 -56.08 3.59
C PRO A 563 6.86 -56.61 2.15
N ARG A 564 6.21 -55.93 1.18
CA ARG A 564 6.75 -55.60 -0.16
C ARG A 564 5.82 -54.65 -0.93
N THR A 565 6.41 -53.69 -1.64
CA THR A 565 5.77 -53.00 -2.77
C THR A 565 6.00 -53.77 -4.07
N PRO A 566 5.09 -53.64 -5.03
CA PRO A 566 5.46 -53.66 -6.45
C PRO A 566 5.04 -52.36 -7.16
N ILE A 567 5.74 -52.06 -8.25
CA ILE A 567 5.43 -51.01 -9.25
C ILE A 567 5.14 -51.72 -10.59
N TYR A 568 4.68 -50.97 -11.59
CA TYR A 568 4.39 -51.35 -12.99
C TYR A 568 2.99 -51.97 -13.23
N GLY A 569 2.33 -51.67 -14.35
CA GLY A 569 2.73 -50.70 -15.40
C GLY A 569 1.81 -50.75 -16.63
N PHE A 570 2.01 -49.81 -17.56
CA PHE A 570 1.46 -49.86 -18.93
C PHE A 570 2.62 -50.02 -19.93
N PRO A 571 2.50 -50.87 -20.98
CA PRO A 571 3.60 -51.22 -21.88
C PRO A 571 3.72 -50.36 -23.15
N ASN A 572 4.85 -50.56 -23.84
CA ASN A 572 5.34 -49.86 -25.05
C ASN A 572 4.71 -50.37 -26.37
N HIS A 573 5.03 -49.70 -27.48
CA HIS A 573 5.80 -50.22 -28.64
C HIS A 573 6.28 -48.97 -29.45
N GLU A 574 7.60 -48.76 -29.68
CA GLU A 574 8.42 -49.17 -30.86
C GLU A 574 8.01 -48.50 -32.20
N CYS A 575 8.88 -48.03 -33.11
CA CYS A 575 10.36 -47.81 -33.17
C CYS A 575 10.65 -46.81 -34.36
N THR A 576 11.84 -46.49 -34.90
CA THR A 576 13.21 -47.07 -34.88
C THR A 576 14.34 -46.05 -34.55
N GLU A 577 15.22 -45.67 -35.50
CA GLU A 577 16.69 -45.63 -35.27
C GLU A 577 17.52 -44.78 -36.30
N GLU A 578 18.86 -44.87 -36.21
CA GLU A 578 19.96 -44.18 -36.96
C GLU A 578 20.20 -42.67 -36.63
N GLY A 579 21.43 -42.14 -36.49
CA GLY A 579 22.76 -42.78 -36.33
C GLY A 579 23.94 -41.95 -36.87
N ASN A 580 24.89 -41.49 -36.01
CA ASN A 580 26.33 -41.24 -36.30
C ASN A 580 27.10 -40.65 -35.08
N SER A 581 28.42 -40.45 -35.21
CA SER A 581 29.42 -40.57 -34.13
C SER A 581 30.52 -39.45 -34.08
N VAL A 582 31.61 -39.72 -33.33
CA VAL A 582 32.93 -39.00 -33.22
C VAL A 582 32.98 -37.82 -32.22
N GLU A 583 34.07 -37.52 -31.49
CA GLU A 583 35.10 -38.27 -30.72
C GLU A 583 35.92 -37.24 -29.88
N GLU A 584 36.89 -37.68 -29.04
CA GLU A 584 37.96 -36.85 -28.39
C GLU A 584 37.51 -35.78 -27.35
N ASP A 585 38.24 -35.45 -26.27
CA ASP A 585 39.41 -36.08 -25.61
C ASP A 585 39.42 -35.75 -24.09
N SER A 586 40.35 -36.31 -23.31
CA SER A 586 40.64 -35.98 -21.90
C SER A 586 42.16 -35.99 -21.64
N PRO A 587 42.75 -35.45 -20.54
CA PRO A 587 42.69 -36.20 -19.27
C PRO A 587 43.02 -35.45 -17.95
N ARG A 588 43.07 -36.22 -16.84
CA ARG A 588 43.70 -35.96 -15.51
C ARG A 588 42.87 -35.09 -14.54
N ASN A 589 42.50 -35.57 -13.34
CA ASN A 589 43.27 -36.17 -12.22
C ASN A 589 44.13 -35.10 -11.49
N ASN A 590 44.32 -35.13 -10.16
CA ASN A 590 44.25 -36.27 -9.24
C ASN A 590 44.07 -35.85 -7.75
N TRP A 591 43.90 -36.85 -6.86
CA TRP A 591 43.95 -36.80 -5.38
C TRP A 591 42.81 -36.08 -4.63
N ALA A 592 42.60 -36.30 -3.32
CA ALA A 592 42.45 -37.53 -2.52
C ALA A 592 42.11 -37.13 -1.06
N SER A 593 41.08 -37.75 -0.49
CA SER A 593 40.81 -37.78 0.97
C SER A 593 41.67 -38.89 1.64
N PRO A 594 41.68 -39.13 2.97
CA PRO A 594 40.73 -38.65 4.00
C PRO A 594 41.27 -38.30 5.40
N GLU A 595 40.39 -37.77 6.27
CA GLU A 595 40.27 -38.32 7.63
C GLU A 595 38.86 -38.13 8.26
N ARG A 596 38.60 -38.86 9.35
CA ARG A 596 37.31 -38.99 10.08
C ARG A 596 37.25 -37.95 11.24
N SER A 597 36.18 -37.69 11.99
CA SER A 597 34.95 -38.41 12.39
C SER A 597 33.87 -37.38 12.80
N SER A 598 32.55 -37.56 12.66
CA SER A 598 31.58 -38.51 13.30
C SER A 598 31.15 -38.14 14.73
N PHE A 599 29.85 -38.37 15.04
CA PHE A 599 29.15 -38.26 16.36
C PHE A 599 28.85 -36.81 16.86
N THR A 600 27.67 -36.44 17.41
CA THR A 600 26.35 -37.11 17.61
C THR A 600 25.21 -36.06 17.64
N LEU A 601 23.93 -36.48 17.59
CA LEU A 601 22.79 -35.70 18.13
C LEU A 601 22.65 -35.90 19.66
N LEU A 602 21.88 -35.02 20.31
CA LEU A 602 21.33 -35.24 21.65
C LEU A 602 19.89 -34.69 21.75
N GLU A 603 18.94 -35.55 22.10
CA GLU A 603 17.60 -35.16 22.59
C GLU A 603 17.60 -35.09 24.12
N LEU A 604 16.73 -34.27 24.71
CA LEU A 604 16.20 -34.46 26.06
C LEU A 604 14.82 -33.78 26.20
N LYS A 605 14.01 -34.23 27.17
CA LYS A 605 12.54 -34.09 27.15
C LYS A 605 11.97 -34.03 28.58
N GLU A 606 10.90 -33.24 28.77
CA GLU A 606 10.01 -33.17 29.96
C GLU A 606 10.65 -32.71 31.31
N ALA A 607 10.15 -31.62 31.93
CA ALA A 607 9.18 -31.57 33.06
C ALA A 607 9.87 -31.68 34.45
N GLU A 608 9.38 -31.12 35.58
CA GLU A 608 8.04 -30.62 35.94
C GLU A 608 8.07 -29.47 37.02
N SER A 609 6.88 -29.01 37.39
CA SER A 609 6.42 -28.00 38.38
C SER A 609 7.18 -27.72 39.69
N ALA A 610 7.06 -26.47 40.18
CA ALA A 610 6.95 -26.15 41.61
C ALA A 610 6.09 -24.88 41.87
N GLU A 611 5.02 -24.99 42.67
CA GLU A 611 4.18 -23.85 43.11
C GLU A 611 4.85 -23.00 44.21
N ARG A 612 4.55 -21.70 44.25
CA ARG A 612 4.21 -21.02 45.52
C ARG A 612 3.07 -20.02 45.33
N ARG A 613 2.03 -20.17 46.16
CA ARG A 613 0.98 -19.17 46.38
C ARG A 613 1.34 -18.29 47.58
N VAL A 614 0.80 -17.08 47.61
CA VAL A 614 0.61 -16.29 48.84
C VAL A 614 -0.82 -15.72 48.77
N ASP A 615 -1.53 -15.73 49.90
CA ASP A 615 -2.98 -15.63 49.95
C ASP A 615 -3.58 -14.21 49.80
N MET A 616 -4.89 -14.19 49.55
CA MET A 616 -5.71 -12.97 49.52
C MET A 616 -5.89 -12.37 50.94
N GLY A 617 -5.62 -11.07 51.06
CA GLY A 617 -6.00 -10.27 52.22
C GLY A 617 -7.12 -9.28 51.87
N VAL A 618 -8.38 -9.57 52.22
CA VAL A 618 -9.50 -8.63 52.07
C VAL A 618 -9.77 -7.92 53.39
N SER A 619 -9.70 -6.59 53.41
CA SER A 619 -10.33 -5.77 54.45
C SER A 619 -10.94 -4.50 53.87
N ARG A 620 -12.02 -4.02 54.50
CA ARG A 620 -12.74 -2.79 54.14
C ARG A 620 -12.59 -1.76 55.25
N THR A 621 -12.18 -0.55 54.91
CA THR A 621 -12.44 0.66 55.73
C THR A 621 -12.74 1.86 54.84
N ARG A 622 -13.54 2.80 55.36
CA ARG A 622 -13.90 4.07 54.71
C ARG A 622 -12.90 5.17 55.12
N GLY A 623 -12.59 6.09 54.23
CA GLY A 623 -11.84 7.33 54.52
C GLY A 623 -11.99 8.35 53.39
N GLN A 624 -12.24 9.62 53.71
CA GLN A 624 -12.67 10.66 52.75
C GLN A 624 -11.51 11.49 52.17
N MET A 625 -11.67 11.90 50.90
CA MET A 625 -11.13 13.15 50.29
C MET A 625 -9.58 13.25 50.19
N SER A 626 -8.99 14.01 49.26
CA SER A 626 -9.51 15.14 48.46
C SER A 626 -9.12 15.04 46.97
N ALA A 627 -9.69 15.87 46.11
CA ALA A 627 -9.61 15.76 44.65
C ALA A 627 -8.91 16.95 43.97
N LYS A 628 -8.14 16.66 42.91
CA LYS A 628 -7.86 17.59 41.80
C LYS A 628 -8.06 16.80 40.50
N GLY A 629 -9.08 17.16 39.72
CA GLY A 629 -9.52 16.40 38.55
C GLY A 629 -9.00 16.96 37.23
N VAL A 630 -8.74 16.06 36.27
CA VAL A 630 -8.61 16.37 34.84
C VAL A 630 -9.86 15.82 34.14
N PRO A 631 -10.58 16.59 33.31
CA PRO A 631 -11.87 16.18 32.78
C PRO A 631 -11.74 15.17 31.62
N ILE A 632 -12.07 13.91 31.89
CA ILE A 632 -12.33 12.91 30.84
C ILE A 632 -13.79 13.06 30.39
N ALA A 633 -14.01 13.48 29.14
CA ALA A 633 -15.35 13.66 28.56
C ALA A 633 -15.98 12.31 28.17
N ALA A 634 -16.68 11.67 29.11
CA ALA A 634 -17.46 10.47 28.86
C ALA A 634 -18.76 10.80 28.10
N VAL A 635 -18.86 10.41 26.83
CA VAL A 635 -20.08 10.58 26.02
C VAL A 635 -21.09 9.48 26.37
N VAL A 636 -22.06 9.82 27.23
CA VAL A 636 -23.22 8.97 27.51
C VAL A 636 -24.26 9.13 26.41
N VAL A 637 -24.54 8.06 25.67
CA VAL A 637 -25.57 8.06 24.61
C VAL A 637 -26.93 7.69 25.22
N THR A 638 -27.72 8.69 25.60
CA THR A 638 -29.12 8.50 25.98
C THR A 638 -30.01 8.38 24.73
N TRP A 639 -30.70 7.24 24.60
CA TRP A 639 -31.68 7.02 23.53
C TRP A 639 -32.96 7.82 23.79
N VAL A 640 -33.26 8.80 22.94
CA VAL A 640 -34.57 9.49 22.94
C VAL A 640 -35.46 8.87 21.87
N HIS A 641 -36.53 8.19 22.31
CA HIS A 641 -37.41 7.42 21.44
C HIS A 641 -38.69 8.23 21.11
N LYS A 642 -38.73 8.90 19.95
CA LYS A 642 -39.98 9.37 19.30
C LYS A 642 -39.74 9.80 17.85
N ARG A 643 -40.54 9.28 16.92
CA ARG A 643 -40.67 9.79 15.54
C ARG A 643 -41.89 10.73 15.45
N PRO A 644 -41.80 11.86 14.74
CA PRO A 644 -42.91 12.41 13.97
C PRO A 644 -43.07 11.65 12.64
N LEU A 645 -44.26 11.72 12.04
CA LEU A 645 -44.56 11.19 10.70
C LEU A 645 -44.62 12.35 9.68
N GLY A 646 -44.14 12.12 8.45
CA GLY A 646 -44.35 13.01 7.31
C GLY A 646 -43.26 14.06 7.05
N ALA A 647 -42.31 13.73 6.17
CA ALA A 647 -41.43 14.67 5.46
C ALA A 647 -40.90 13.99 4.17
N ASP A 648 -40.58 14.77 3.14
CA ASP A 648 -40.23 14.28 1.80
C ASP A 648 -38.83 13.63 1.68
N PRO A 649 -38.57 12.78 0.65
CA PRO A 649 -37.28 12.11 0.45
C PRO A 649 -36.10 13.03 0.10
N ASP A 650 -36.35 14.21 -0.48
CA ASP A 650 -35.32 15.03 -1.16
C ASP A 650 -34.66 16.11 -0.27
N ALA A 651 -34.90 16.09 1.05
CA ALA A 651 -34.34 17.05 1.99
C ALA A 651 -32.85 16.76 2.33
N VAL A 652 -31.92 17.30 1.54
CA VAL A 652 -30.47 17.21 1.80
C VAL A 652 -30.06 18.13 2.96
N LEU A 653 -29.94 17.57 4.17
CA LEU A 653 -29.44 18.30 5.34
C LEU A 653 -27.91 18.43 5.29
N VAL A 654 -27.43 19.62 4.91
CA VAL A 654 -25.99 19.96 4.90
C VAL A 654 -25.50 20.29 6.31
N LEU A 655 -24.93 19.29 7.00
CA LEU A 655 -24.20 19.50 8.25
C LEU A 655 -22.72 19.80 7.97
N VAL A 656 -22.36 21.08 7.91
CA VAL A 656 -20.96 21.51 7.99
C VAL A 656 -20.48 21.33 9.43
N GLY A 657 -19.58 20.37 9.67
CA GLY A 657 -18.93 20.19 10.95
C GLY A 657 -17.97 21.34 11.25
N ALA A 658 -18.37 22.27 12.11
CA ALA A 658 -17.54 23.42 12.47
C ALA A 658 -16.35 23.00 13.36
N LEU A 659 -15.13 23.19 12.85
CA LEU A 659 -13.93 23.26 13.68
C LEU A 659 -13.91 24.62 14.42
N PRO A 660 -13.63 24.65 15.74
CA PRO A 660 -13.64 25.89 16.51
C PRO A 660 -12.38 26.74 16.23
N VAL A 661 -12.46 27.63 15.24
CA VAL A 661 -11.41 28.63 14.97
C VAL A 661 -11.41 29.69 16.07
N GLN A 662 -10.43 29.67 16.96
CA GLN A 662 -10.22 30.76 17.93
C GLN A 662 -9.54 31.97 17.26
N LEU A 663 -10.34 32.79 16.57
CA LEU A 663 -9.98 34.16 16.22
C LEU A 663 -9.97 35.03 17.49
N ARG A 664 -8.78 35.28 18.06
CA ARG A 664 -8.59 36.41 18.98
C ARG A 664 -8.39 37.69 18.16
N ALA A 665 -9.47 38.46 18.02
CA ALA A 665 -9.42 39.78 17.39
C ALA A 665 -8.52 40.73 18.20
N TRP A 666 -7.64 41.46 17.50
CA TRP A 666 -7.03 42.66 18.04
C TRP A 666 -8.09 43.77 18.11
N VAL A 667 -8.26 44.39 19.28
CA VAL A 667 -9.04 45.62 19.42
C VAL A 667 -8.09 46.80 19.43
N THR A 668 -8.07 47.56 18.34
CA THR A 668 -7.35 48.84 18.23
C THR A 668 -8.05 49.91 19.06
N ALA A 669 -7.60 50.10 20.31
CA ALA A 669 -7.99 51.24 21.12
C ALA A 669 -7.06 52.43 20.84
N VAL A 670 -7.57 53.47 20.17
CA VAL A 670 -6.87 54.75 20.05
C VAL A 670 -6.80 55.39 21.44
N GLY A 671 -5.60 55.76 21.89
CA GLY A 671 -5.37 56.21 23.26
C GLY A 671 -5.88 57.62 23.54
N CYS A 672 -6.20 57.89 24.81
CA CYS A 672 -6.24 59.25 25.34
C CYS A 672 -5.65 59.30 26.77
N ASN A 673 -4.99 60.42 27.03
CA ASN A 673 -4.02 60.66 28.08
C ASN A 673 -4.69 61.05 29.43
N ARG A 674 -4.27 60.45 30.56
CA ARG A 674 -4.02 61.04 31.92
C ARG A 674 -4.29 60.05 33.08
N GLY A 675 -3.44 60.12 34.11
CA GLY A 675 -3.67 59.54 35.45
C GLY A 675 -4.36 60.54 36.40
N PRO A 676 -4.14 60.49 37.73
CA PRO A 676 -3.10 59.74 38.44
C PRO A 676 -3.37 58.24 38.60
#